data_AF-A0A2I0DPR5-F1
#
_entry.id   AF-A0A2I0DPR5-F1
#
_cell.length_a   1.000
_cell.length_b   1.000
_cell.length_c   1.000
_cell.angle_alpha   90.00
_cell.angle_beta   90.00
_cell.angle_gamma   90.00
#
_symmetry.space_group_name_H-M   'P 1'
#
loop_
_entity.id
_entity.type
_entity.pdbx_description
1 polymer ?
#
loop_
_entity_poly.entity_id
_entity_poly.type
_entity_poly.pdbx_seq_one_letter_code
_entity_poly.pdbx_strand_id
1 'polypeptide(L)'
;MFKASEVLAGRYDSADLNELFKAISNNYIVDEELYLSELIKLVPSSKEEIDRVTNRAYELVNKVRQYDKKGLMVGIDAFLQQYSLETQEGIILMCLAEALLRIPDAATADALIEDKLSGAQWDEHLSKSNSLLVNASTWGLMLTGKIVKLDKQVNGKPSKLLNRLVNKMGEPVIRQAMLGAMKIMGKQFVLGRNVKEALKNSVDKRKLGYTHSYDMLGEAALTKKDAQKYFDEYSSAIATIGGLEYDESKSPRPTISIKLSALHPRYEVANEDRVLTELYDTLILLIKQARSLRVGISIDAEEMDRLELSLKLFQRLYNSDAAKGWGLLGIVVQAYSKRALPVLCWLTRLSKDQGDEIPLRLVKGAYWDSELKWSQENGEAGYPLYTRKASTDVSYLACARYLLSDATRGAIYPQFASHNAQTVASITDMAGDRNYEFQRLHGMGEELYDTLLAERGVKTVRIYAPVGAHKDLLPYLVRRLLENGANTSFVHKLVDPKTPIESLVIHPLSTLKGYKTLANNRIALPANIFGTERQNSKGLNLNIMSESTPFLAAIEKYKNHTWSAGPLVNGETLSGDIKEIVSPFDTSKVVGKVAFANKHAIEQALAGAAASFPSWCSTPVEVRASALQKLADLIEDNREELIALCTREAGKSIQDGIDEVREAVDFCRYYAVQAKRMMAQPERLPGPTGEINELFLQGRGIFVCISPWNFPLAIFIGQAAAALAAGNTVVAKPAEQTSIVGYRAVQLAHEAGIPKDVLQFLPGTGATVGSAITSDDRIGGVCFTGSTGTAKLINRTLAMREGAIIPLIAETGGQNAMVVDSTSQPEQVVNDIVSASFTSAGQRCSALRVLFLQADVADRVLDVMKGAMEELTIGDPSSVKTDVGPVIDATSAANLNAHIDHIKQVGTLIKQMELPAGTENGYFVAPTAIEIASIKQLDKEHFGPILHVIRYKASELNKVIDEINSTGFGLTLGIHSRNEGHALELAGKVNVGNVYINRNQIGAVVGVQPFGGQGLSGTGPKAGGPHYLTRFITEKTRTNNITAIGGNATLLSLGDSDD
;
A
#
# COMPACT_ATOMS: atom_id res chain seq x y z
N MET A 1 -22.52 -10.71 -12.81
CA MET A 1 -22.86 -9.42 -12.15
C MET A 1 -24.14 -9.58 -11.33
N PHE A 2 -24.14 -9.16 -10.06
CA PHE A 2 -25.33 -9.11 -9.21
C PHE A 2 -26.37 -8.11 -9.76
N LYS A 3 -27.65 -8.47 -9.76
CA LYS A 3 -28.74 -7.64 -10.32
C LYS A 3 -29.39 -6.82 -9.22
N ALA A 4 -28.75 -5.70 -8.88
CA ALA A 4 -29.20 -4.81 -7.81
C ALA A 4 -30.66 -4.35 -8.00
N SER A 5 -31.09 -4.06 -9.24
CA SER A 5 -32.44 -3.54 -9.49
C SER A 5 -33.59 -4.49 -9.12
N GLU A 6 -33.30 -5.78 -8.92
CA GLU A 6 -34.30 -6.82 -8.64
C GLU A 6 -34.38 -7.21 -7.15
N VAL A 7 -33.57 -6.59 -6.26
CA VAL A 7 -33.55 -6.94 -4.83
C VAL A 7 -34.89 -6.65 -4.13
N LEU A 8 -35.62 -5.62 -4.57
CA LEU A 8 -36.94 -5.28 -4.02
C LEU A 8 -38.07 -6.13 -4.61
N ALA A 9 -37.79 -6.86 -5.70
CA ALA A 9 -38.74 -7.78 -6.34
C ALA A 9 -38.62 -9.21 -5.77
N GLY A 10 -37.81 -9.42 -4.73
CA GLY A 10 -37.67 -10.71 -4.05
C GLY A 10 -36.82 -11.74 -4.79
N ARG A 11 -36.06 -11.35 -5.84
CA ARG A 11 -35.22 -12.27 -6.64
C ARG A 11 -34.27 -13.13 -5.78
N TYR A 12 -33.80 -12.56 -4.67
CA TYR A 12 -32.79 -13.17 -3.80
C TYR A 12 -33.37 -13.76 -2.51
N ASP A 13 -34.69 -13.74 -2.32
CA ASP A 13 -35.32 -14.18 -1.07
C ASP A 13 -35.20 -15.70 -0.85
N SER A 14 -35.17 -16.47 -1.94
CA SER A 14 -35.00 -17.94 -1.92
C SER A 14 -33.56 -18.42 -2.09
N ALA A 15 -32.61 -17.51 -2.35
CA ALA A 15 -31.20 -17.87 -2.52
C ALA A 15 -30.60 -18.31 -1.18
N ASP A 16 -29.74 -19.33 -1.19
CA ASP A 16 -29.04 -19.77 0.01
C ASP A 16 -27.83 -18.89 0.33
N LEU A 17 -27.24 -19.10 1.52
CA LEU A 17 -26.09 -18.32 1.98
C LEU A 17 -24.85 -18.50 1.09
N ASN A 18 -24.64 -19.67 0.49
CA ASN A 18 -23.48 -19.95 -0.35
C ASN A 18 -23.60 -19.25 -1.71
N GLU A 19 -24.79 -19.27 -2.31
CA GLU A 19 -25.11 -18.55 -3.54
C GLU A 19 -24.90 -17.04 -3.37
N LEU A 20 -25.41 -16.47 -2.27
CA LEU A 20 -25.24 -15.06 -1.94
C LEU A 20 -23.79 -14.71 -1.61
N PHE A 21 -23.06 -15.59 -0.92
CA PHE A 21 -21.63 -15.37 -0.64
C PHE A 21 -20.78 -15.38 -1.92
N LYS A 22 -21.06 -16.29 -2.86
CA LYS A 22 -20.47 -16.23 -4.21
C LYS A 22 -20.81 -14.93 -4.93
N ALA A 23 -22.04 -14.43 -4.79
CA ALA A 23 -22.43 -13.16 -5.37
C ALA A 23 -21.68 -11.98 -4.75
N ILE A 24 -21.39 -12.00 -3.44
CA ILE A 24 -20.53 -11.01 -2.77
C ILE A 24 -19.13 -11.03 -3.38
N SER A 25 -18.50 -12.20 -3.44
CA SER A 25 -17.12 -12.33 -3.93
C SER A 25 -17.00 -11.91 -5.39
N ASN A 26 -17.89 -12.41 -6.27
CA ASN A 26 -17.92 -12.06 -7.69
C ASN A 26 -18.22 -10.57 -7.96
N ASN A 27 -18.69 -9.81 -6.96
CA ASN A 27 -18.99 -8.39 -7.10
C ASN A 27 -17.87 -7.49 -6.54
N TYR A 28 -16.70 -8.06 -6.19
CA TYR A 28 -15.52 -7.33 -5.74
C TYR A 28 -15.15 -6.21 -6.71
N ILE A 29 -14.74 -6.57 -7.93
CA ILE A 29 -14.27 -5.64 -8.98
C ILE A 29 -15.25 -5.55 -10.16
N VAL A 30 -16.56 -5.59 -9.88
CA VAL A 30 -17.57 -5.44 -10.94
C VAL A 30 -17.42 -4.10 -11.67
N ASP A 31 -17.75 -4.08 -12.97
CA ASP A 31 -17.79 -2.86 -13.77
C ASP A 31 -18.66 -1.79 -13.09
N GLU A 32 -18.05 -0.63 -12.79
CA GLU A 32 -18.69 0.40 -11.98
C GLU A 32 -19.88 1.04 -12.71
N GLU A 33 -19.79 1.25 -14.02
CA GLU A 33 -20.82 1.95 -14.79
C GLU A 33 -22.06 1.07 -15.01
N LEU A 34 -21.85 -0.20 -15.36
CA LEU A 34 -22.91 -1.19 -15.45
C LEU A 34 -23.60 -1.41 -14.10
N TYR A 35 -22.83 -1.49 -13.01
CA TYR A 35 -23.41 -1.72 -11.69
C TYR A 35 -24.13 -0.49 -11.12
N LEU A 36 -23.60 0.73 -11.35
CA LEU A 36 -24.31 1.96 -10.99
C LEU A 36 -25.64 2.10 -11.73
N SER A 37 -25.70 1.68 -13.00
CA SER A 37 -26.94 1.69 -13.78
C SER A 37 -28.03 0.80 -13.15
N GLU A 38 -27.65 -0.28 -12.47
CA GLU A 38 -28.57 -1.11 -11.69
C GLU A 38 -28.99 -0.45 -10.37
N LEU A 39 -28.03 0.17 -9.64
CA LEU A 39 -28.31 0.83 -8.36
C LEU A 39 -29.19 2.07 -8.50
N ILE A 40 -29.01 2.85 -9.58
CA ILE A 40 -29.83 4.04 -9.84
C ILE A 40 -31.32 3.70 -9.90
N LYS A 41 -31.68 2.52 -10.40
CA LYS A 41 -33.08 2.05 -10.47
C LYS A 41 -33.70 1.83 -9.08
N LEU A 42 -32.87 1.61 -8.06
CA LEU A 42 -33.31 1.49 -6.67
C LEU A 42 -33.47 2.84 -5.99
N VAL A 43 -32.87 3.92 -6.48
CA VAL A 43 -32.98 5.23 -5.81
C VAL A 43 -34.19 5.98 -6.37
N PRO A 44 -35.04 6.63 -5.52
CA PRO A 44 -36.10 7.51 -6.01
C PRO A 44 -35.56 8.50 -7.04
N SER A 45 -36.17 8.52 -8.22
CA SER A 45 -35.56 9.14 -9.41
C SER A 45 -36.51 10.02 -10.22
N SER A 46 -37.80 10.04 -9.87
CA SER A 46 -38.75 10.98 -10.45
C SER A 46 -38.41 12.41 -10.02
N LYS A 47 -38.73 13.38 -10.89
CA LYS A 47 -38.43 14.78 -10.62
C LYS A 47 -39.15 15.25 -9.36
N GLU A 48 -40.40 14.83 -9.18
CA GLU A 48 -41.24 15.16 -8.05
C GLU A 48 -40.67 14.61 -6.72
N GLU A 49 -40.16 13.38 -6.71
CA GLU A 49 -39.51 12.82 -5.51
C GLU A 49 -38.18 13.53 -5.19
N ILE A 50 -37.36 13.78 -6.21
CA ILE A 50 -36.08 14.49 -6.03
C ILE A 50 -36.32 15.89 -5.49
N ASP A 51 -37.26 16.63 -6.06
CA ASP A 51 -37.61 18.00 -5.64
C ASP A 51 -38.17 17.99 -4.21
N ARG A 52 -39.06 17.04 -3.87
CA ARG A 52 -39.61 16.88 -2.51
C ARG A 52 -38.52 16.67 -1.47
N VAL A 53 -37.62 15.70 -1.71
CA VAL A 53 -36.54 15.39 -0.77
C VAL A 53 -35.52 16.53 -0.68
N THR A 54 -35.21 17.17 -1.80
CA THR A 54 -34.31 18.34 -1.85
C THR A 54 -34.87 19.50 -1.06
N ASN A 55 -36.17 19.80 -1.18
CA ASN A 55 -36.84 20.84 -0.39
C ASN A 55 -36.85 20.50 1.10
N ARG A 56 -37.10 19.23 1.46
CA ARG A 56 -37.02 18.80 2.87
C ARG A 56 -35.62 18.96 3.44
N ALA A 57 -34.59 18.60 2.67
CA ALA A 57 -33.20 18.83 3.05
C ALA A 57 -32.92 20.33 3.19
N TYR A 58 -33.43 21.17 2.28
CA TYR A 58 -33.30 22.63 2.35
C TYR A 58 -33.89 23.18 3.65
N GLU A 59 -35.12 22.79 3.98
CA GLU A 59 -35.78 23.19 5.22
C GLU A 59 -35.01 22.74 6.46
N LEU A 60 -34.48 21.52 6.45
CA LEU A 60 -33.65 20.99 7.54
C LEU A 60 -32.39 21.85 7.73
N VAL A 61 -31.64 22.14 6.67
CA VAL A 61 -30.45 23.01 6.73
C VAL A 61 -30.82 24.42 7.20
N ASN A 62 -31.92 24.99 6.70
CA ASN A 62 -32.39 26.31 7.11
C ASN A 62 -32.72 26.34 8.62
N LYS A 63 -33.37 25.31 9.15
CA LYS A 63 -33.65 25.17 10.59
C LYS A 63 -32.38 25.00 11.41
N VAL A 64 -31.42 24.20 10.95
CA VAL A 64 -30.10 24.05 11.59
C VAL A 64 -29.43 25.42 11.75
N ARG A 65 -29.40 26.23 10.68
CA ARG A 65 -28.82 27.59 10.72
C ARG A 65 -29.59 28.59 11.60
N GLN A 66 -30.87 28.32 11.88
CA GLN A 66 -31.68 29.13 12.81
C GLN A 66 -31.51 28.69 14.27
N TYR A 67 -31.29 27.39 14.49
CA TYR A 67 -31.02 26.81 15.81
C TYR A 67 -29.73 27.39 16.41
N ASP A 68 -28.70 27.56 15.59
CA ASP A 68 -27.41 28.15 15.94
C ASP A 68 -27.52 29.62 16.43
N LYS A 69 -28.56 30.37 16.03
CA LYS A 69 -28.77 31.75 16.52
C LYS A 69 -29.19 31.84 17.99
N LYS A 70 -29.55 30.72 18.66
CA LYS A 70 -30.02 30.70 20.06
C LYS A 70 -28.96 30.26 21.09
N GLY A 71 -27.81 29.77 20.67
CA GLY A 71 -26.67 29.48 21.54
C GLY A 71 -25.45 30.23 21.01
N LEU A 72 -24.84 31.10 21.82
CA LEU A 72 -23.58 31.74 21.44
C LEU A 72 -22.58 30.67 20.95
N MET A 73 -21.94 30.89 19.80
CA MET A 73 -20.67 30.25 19.45
C MET A 73 -19.68 30.48 20.60
N VAL A 74 -19.62 29.56 21.55
CA VAL A 74 -18.65 29.59 22.67
C VAL A 74 -17.61 28.52 22.41
N GLY A 75 -16.50 28.88 21.76
CA GLY A 75 -15.29 28.08 21.76
C GLY A 75 -14.54 27.97 20.44
N ILE A 76 -13.57 27.05 20.43
CA ILE A 76 -12.58 26.71 19.39
C ILE A 76 -13.15 26.58 17.97
N ASP A 77 -14.45 26.46 17.76
CA ASP A 77 -15.07 26.52 16.43
C ASP A 77 -14.76 27.83 15.70
N ALA A 78 -14.61 28.95 16.42
CA ALA A 78 -14.10 30.20 15.85
C ALA A 78 -12.61 30.13 15.51
N PHE A 79 -11.82 29.34 16.24
CA PHE A 79 -10.41 29.07 15.94
C PHE A 79 -10.26 28.18 14.70
N LEU A 80 -11.08 27.13 14.57
CA LEU A 80 -11.18 26.30 13.36
C LEU A 80 -11.74 27.09 12.17
N GLN A 81 -12.62 28.06 12.39
CA GLN A 81 -13.12 28.97 11.35
C GLN A 81 -12.04 29.98 10.89
N GLN A 82 -11.19 30.43 11.80
CA GLN A 82 -10.12 31.40 11.52
C GLN A 82 -8.85 30.73 10.94
N TYR A 83 -8.63 29.45 11.27
CA TYR A 83 -7.58 28.57 10.72
C TYR A 83 -8.23 27.37 10.03
N SER A 84 -9.09 27.63 9.03
CA SER A 84 -9.85 26.59 8.32
C SER A 84 -8.99 25.35 8.07
N LEU A 85 -9.40 24.20 8.63
CA LEU A 85 -8.74 22.90 8.44
C LEU A 85 -8.74 22.44 6.97
N GLU A 86 -9.38 23.22 6.09
CA GLU A 86 -9.35 23.10 4.64
C GLU A 86 -8.05 23.64 4.03
N THR A 87 -7.29 24.45 4.76
CA THR A 87 -6.04 25.01 4.26
C THR A 87 -4.87 24.11 4.63
N GLN A 88 -3.84 24.13 3.78
CA GLN A 88 -2.62 23.37 4.00
C GLN A 88 -1.99 23.74 5.36
N GLU A 89 -2.12 24.98 5.80
CA GLU A 89 -1.62 25.45 7.10
C GLU A 89 -2.40 24.87 8.29
N GLY A 90 -3.73 24.77 8.21
CA GLY A 90 -4.54 24.14 9.27
C GLY A 90 -4.19 22.66 9.46
N ILE A 91 -3.98 21.94 8.34
CA ILE A 91 -3.52 20.55 8.34
C ILE A 91 -2.10 20.45 8.91
N ILE A 92 -1.17 21.30 8.46
CA ILE A 92 0.22 21.31 8.95
C ILE A 92 0.26 21.59 10.45
N LEU A 93 -0.50 22.57 10.96
CA LEU A 93 -0.51 22.93 12.38
C LEU A 93 -1.04 21.77 13.23
N MET A 94 -2.07 21.06 12.75
CA MET A 94 -2.62 19.89 13.43
C MET A 94 -1.67 18.70 13.39
N CYS A 95 -1.06 18.41 12.24
CA CYS A 95 -0.05 17.36 12.11
C CYS A 95 1.19 17.65 12.97
N LEU A 96 1.64 18.91 13.03
CA LEU A 96 2.74 19.34 13.88
C LEU A 96 2.39 19.15 15.35
N ALA A 97 1.20 19.61 15.77
CA ALA A 97 0.74 19.44 17.13
C ALA A 97 0.68 17.94 17.49
N GLU A 98 0.02 17.15 16.65
CA GLU A 98 -0.14 15.71 16.78
C GLU A 98 1.20 14.98 16.98
N ALA A 99 2.19 15.30 16.16
CA ALA A 99 3.51 14.71 16.24
C ALA A 99 4.24 15.15 17.52
N LEU A 100 4.14 16.42 17.91
CA LEU A 100 4.78 16.94 19.13
C LEU A 100 4.30 16.28 20.43
N LEU A 101 3.08 15.74 20.48
CA LEU A 101 2.62 14.97 21.66
C LEU A 101 3.29 13.60 21.78
N ARG A 102 3.81 13.06 20.69
CA ARG A 102 4.37 11.70 20.64
C ARG A 102 5.87 11.68 20.78
N ILE A 103 6.52 12.75 20.35
CA ILE A 103 7.98 12.85 20.35
C ILE A 103 8.44 12.97 21.81
N PRO A 104 9.11 11.95 22.35
CA PRO A 104 9.58 11.96 23.73
C PRO A 104 10.79 12.87 23.93
N ASP A 105 11.56 13.17 22.86
CA ASP A 105 12.81 13.91 22.92
C ASP A 105 12.69 15.34 22.39
N ALA A 106 13.41 16.27 23.01
CA ALA A 106 13.30 17.68 22.67
C ALA A 106 13.89 18.03 21.30
N ALA A 107 14.98 17.37 20.90
CA ALA A 107 15.73 17.74 19.70
C ALA A 107 14.94 17.43 18.42
N THR A 108 14.34 16.24 18.33
CA THR A 108 13.48 15.86 17.21
C THR A 108 12.19 16.69 17.18
N ALA A 109 11.65 17.05 18.35
CA ALA A 109 10.49 17.92 18.44
C ALA A 109 10.78 19.33 17.90
N ASP A 110 11.93 19.91 18.26
CA ASP A 110 12.37 21.21 17.75
C ASP A 110 12.64 21.16 16.25
N ALA A 111 13.34 20.13 15.77
CA ALA A 111 13.58 19.93 14.34
C ALA A 111 12.27 19.83 13.54
N LEU A 112 11.23 19.20 14.10
CA LEU A 112 9.92 19.13 13.45
C LEU A 112 9.18 20.48 13.45
N ILE A 113 9.29 21.24 14.54
CA ILE A 113 8.76 22.63 14.61
C ILE A 113 9.43 23.48 13.55
N GLU A 114 10.76 23.41 13.44
CA GLU A 114 11.53 24.14 12.43
C GLU A 114 11.11 23.72 11.02
N ASP A 115 11.04 22.42 10.70
CA ASP A 115 10.62 21.90 9.38
C ASP A 115 9.24 22.43 8.98
N LYS A 116 8.24 22.26 9.85
CA LYS A 116 6.85 22.60 9.54
C LYS A 116 6.57 24.10 9.57
N LEU A 117 7.28 24.88 10.38
CA LEU A 117 7.11 26.34 10.42
C LEU A 117 7.93 27.08 9.36
N SER A 118 9.09 26.56 8.95
CA SER A 118 9.95 27.18 7.92
C SER A 118 9.50 26.85 6.49
N GLY A 119 8.89 25.67 6.26
CA GLY A 119 8.40 25.25 4.94
C GLY A 119 7.10 25.92 4.47
N ALA A 120 6.38 26.62 5.35
CA ALA A 120 5.18 27.35 4.96
C ALA A 120 5.55 28.71 4.33
N GLN A 121 5.15 28.94 3.09
CA GLN A 121 5.23 30.24 2.42
C GLN A 121 4.20 31.22 3.02
N TRP A 122 4.39 31.58 4.29
CA TRP A 122 3.50 32.47 5.03
C TRP A 122 3.34 33.86 4.36
N ASP A 123 4.26 34.24 3.48
CA ASP A 123 4.32 35.53 2.79
C ASP A 123 3.19 35.74 1.76
N GLU A 124 2.74 34.71 1.03
CA GLU A 124 1.70 34.88 -0.02
C GLU A 124 0.28 34.97 0.56
N HIS A 125 0.00 34.24 1.65
CA HIS A 125 -1.36 34.05 2.18
C HIS A 125 -1.80 35.07 3.24
N LEU A 126 -0.88 35.75 3.93
CA LEU A 126 -1.20 36.81 4.91
C LEU A 126 -1.63 38.14 4.27
N SER A 127 -1.56 38.27 2.93
CA SER A 127 -1.93 39.47 2.17
C SER A 127 -3.44 39.71 2.05
N LYS A 128 -4.30 38.79 2.54
CA LYS A 128 -5.77 38.86 2.37
C LYS A 128 -6.61 39.00 3.65
N SER A 129 -6.00 39.04 4.84
CA SER A 129 -6.76 39.14 6.11
C SER A 129 -6.69 40.54 6.74
N ASN A 130 -7.81 41.27 6.73
CA ASN A 130 -7.96 42.55 7.43
C ASN A 130 -8.31 42.32 8.92
N SER A 131 -7.31 42.26 9.80
CA SER A 131 -7.33 42.79 11.19
C SER A 131 -6.19 42.21 12.03
N LEU A 132 -5.16 43.03 12.29
CA LEU A 132 -4.00 42.70 13.13
C LEU A 132 -4.21 43.01 14.63
N LEU A 133 -5.31 43.68 15.01
CA LEU A 133 -5.53 44.19 16.37
C LEU A 133 -6.27 43.23 17.32
N VAL A 134 -6.80 42.11 16.82
CA VAL A 134 -7.52 41.11 17.62
C VAL A 134 -6.67 39.85 17.93
N ASN A 135 -5.55 39.66 17.22
CA ASN A 135 -4.74 38.44 17.31
C ASN A 135 -3.80 38.40 18.53
N ALA A 136 -3.32 39.54 19.02
CA ALA A 136 -2.45 39.57 20.21
C ALA A 136 -3.23 39.35 21.52
N SER A 137 -4.50 39.77 21.57
CA SER A 137 -5.36 39.63 22.75
C SER A 137 -5.75 38.17 23.02
N THR A 138 -5.97 37.36 21.99
CA THR A 138 -6.37 35.94 22.13
C THR A 138 -5.23 35.09 22.68
N TRP A 139 -4.01 35.33 22.21
CA TRP A 139 -2.81 34.66 22.73
C TRP A 139 -2.48 35.13 24.17
N GLY A 140 -2.61 36.43 24.47
CA GLY A 140 -2.44 36.97 25.82
C GLY A 140 -3.47 36.44 26.84
N LEU A 141 -4.72 36.23 26.40
CA LEU A 141 -5.79 35.62 27.20
C LEU A 141 -5.52 34.15 27.52
N MET A 142 -5.07 33.35 26.54
CA MET A 142 -4.76 31.93 26.75
C MET A 142 -3.50 31.70 27.58
N LEU A 143 -2.50 32.58 27.49
CA LEU A 143 -1.22 32.40 28.20
C LEU A 143 -1.18 32.98 29.63
N THR A 144 -1.97 34.02 29.95
CA THR A 144 -1.78 34.76 31.22
C THR A 144 -3.04 35.08 32.03
N GLY A 145 -4.24 34.84 31.48
CA GLY A 145 -5.51 35.13 32.18
C GLY A 145 -5.75 36.61 32.54
N LYS A 146 -4.92 37.55 32.05
CA LYS A 146 -5.08 39.00 32.24
C LYS A 146 -4.85 39.77 30.94
N ILE A 147 -5.63 40.83 30.74
CA ILE A 147 -5.53 41.71 29.57
C ILE A 147 -4.28 42.58 29.71
N VAL A 148 -3.27 42.33 28.88
CA VAL A 148 -2.11 43.23 28.72
C VAL A 148 -2.35 44.11 27.49
N LYS A 149 -2.36 45.43 27.68
CA LYS A 149 -2.38 46.40 26.58
C LYS A 149 -0.95 46.55 26.04
N LEU A 150 -0.74 46.25 24.76
CA LEU A 150 0.51 46.51 24.05
C LEU A 150 0.41 47.84 23.29
N ASP A 151 1.49 48.62 23.35
CA ASP A 151 1.57 49.97 22.78
C ASP A 151 1.50 50.00 21.24
N LYS A 152 0.78 51.00 20.75
CA LYS A 152 0.61 51.29 19.32
C LYS A 152 1.84 52.02 18.78
N GLN A 153 2.71 51.31 18.06
CA GLN A 153 3.41 51.80 16.84
C GLN A 153 4.49 50.81 16.40
N VAL A 154 4.20 49.95 15.41
CA VAL A 154 5.23 49.34 14.54
C VAL A 154 4.62 49.08 13.15
N ASN A 155 5.06 49.85 12.15
CA ASN A 155 4.84 49.54 10.74
C ASN A 155 5.90 48.54 10.27
N GLY A 156 5.51 47.29 10.01
CA GLY A 156 6.39 46.26 9.45
C GLY A 156 5.60 45.10 8.84
N LYS A 157 6.14 44.49 7.77
CA LYS A 157 5.55 43.32 7.09
C LYS A 157 5.32 42.15 8.07
N PRO A 158 4.18 41.44 8.03
CA PRO A 158 3.82 40.38 8.99
C PRO A 158 4.81 39.22 9.13
N SER A 159 5.50 38.84 8.05
CA SER A 159 6.46 37.72 8.07
C SER A 159 7.73 38.03 8.87
N LYS A 160 8.17 39.29 8.90
CA LYS A 160 9.23 39.73 9.82
C LYS A 160 8.78 39.74 11.28
N LEU A 161 7.47 39.73 11.58
CA LEU A 161 6.94 39.67 12.94
C LEU A 161 6.83 38.22 13.44
N LEU A 162 6.39 37.29 12.59
CA LEU A 162 6.36 35.85 12.90
C LEU A 162 7.77 35.28 13.05
N ASN A 163 8.67 35.58 12.09
CA ASN A 163 10.09 35.21 12.21
C ASN A 163 10.77 35.87 13.41
N ARG A 164 10.36 37.09 13.81
CA ARG A 164 10.83 37.70 15.07
C ARG A 164 10.18 37.09 16.31
N LEU A 165 8.95 36.60 16.28
CA LEU A 165 8.30 35.93 17.41
C LEU A 165 8.92 34.54 17.65
N VAL A 166 9.17 33.78 16.57
CA VAL A 166 9.95 32.53 16.61
C VAL A 166 11.35 32.79 17.16
N ASN A 167 12.05 33.82 16.66
CA ASN A 167 13.39 34.18 17.11
C ASN A 167 13.47 34.86 18.50
N LYS A 168 12.35 35.34 19.09
CA LYS A 168 12.34 36.12 20.35
C LYS A 168 11.64 35.41 21.51
N MET A 169 10.75 34.45 21.23
CA MET A 169 10.07 33.64 22.26
C MET A 169 10.75 32.28 22.52
N GLY A 170 11.57 31.79 21.59
CA GLY A 170 12.27 30.50 21.70
C GLY A 170 11.36 29.30 21.44
N GLU A 171 11.90 28.25 20.80
CA GLU A 171 11.21 26.98 20.50
C GLU A 171 10.49 26.35 21.72
N PRO A 172 11.04 26.40 22.96
CA PRO A 172 10.37 25.83 24.13
C PRO A 172 9.00 26.47 24.46
N VAL A 173 8.82 27.76 24.16
CA VAL A 173 7.57 28.48 24.46
C VAL A 173 6.50 28.14 23.42
N ILE A 174 6.88 28.02 22.14
CA ILE A 174 6.00 27.56 21.06
C ILE A 174 5.52 26.14 21.36
N ARG A 175 6.43 25.25 21.77
CA ARG A 175 6.11 23.87 22.16
C ARG A 175 5.08 23.83 23.28
N GLN A 176 5.27 24.60 24.36
CA GLN A 176 4.31 24.65 25.48
C GLN A 176 2.94 25.21 25.07
N ALA A 177 2.91 26.23 24.21
CA ALA A 177 1.66 26.78 23.69
C ALA A 177 0.89 25.75 22.82
N MET A 178 1.59 25.02 21.95
CA MET A 178 0.98 23.97 21.13
C MET A 178 0.46 22.79 21.97
N LEU A 179 1.26 22.32 22.94
CA LEU A 179 0.83 21.29 23.89
C LEU A 179 -0.42 21.72 24.70
N GLY A 180 -0.50 23.00 25.06
CA GLY A 180 -1.68 23.60 25.69
C GLY A 180 -2.91 23.57 24.77
N ALA A 181 -2.79 24.04 23.53
CA ALA A 181 -3.87 24.04 22.54
C ALA A 181 -4.42 22.62 22.28
N MET A 182 -3.53 21.62 22.20
CA MET A 182 -3.93 20.24 21.97
C MET A 182 -4.66 19.59 23.14
N LYS A 183 -4.29 19.89 24.39
CA LYS A 183 -5.05 19.42 25.55
C LYS A 183 -6.50 19.92 25.52
N ILE A 184 -6.74 21.06 24.89
CA ILE A 184 -8.08 21.62 24.71
C ILE A 184 -8.76 20.97 23.51
N MET A 185 -8.08 20.79 22.38
CA MET A 185 -8.63 20.10 21.19
C MET A 185 -8.93 18.62 21.43
N GLY A 186 -8.13 17.91 22.23
CA GLY A 186 -8.35 16.51 22.58
C GLY A 186 -9.73 16.26 23.19
N LYS A 187 -10.26 17.24 23.96
CA LYS A 187 -11.61 17.15 24.54
C LYS A 187 -12.75 17.18 23.52
N GLN A 188 -12.51 17.63 22.29
CA GLN A 188 -13.50 17.68 21.23
C GLN A 188 -13.55 16.38 20.41
N PHE A 189 -12.43 15.65 20.31
CA PHE A 189 -12.32 14.44 19.50
C PHE A 189 -12.50 13.14 20.28
N VAL A 190 -12.21 13.13 21.58
CA VAL A 190 -12.57 12.03 22.47
C VAL A 190 -13.60 12.48 23.49
N LEU A 191 -14.59 11.61 23.71
CA LEU A 191 -15.60 11.86 24.72
C LEU A 191 -15.01 11.70 26.14
N GLY A 192 -13.96 10.89 26.30
CA GLY A 192 -13.25 10.73 27.56
C GLY A 192 -11.98 9.89 27.40
N ARG A 193 -11.08 9.99 28.39
CA ARG A 193 -9.80 9.23 28.39
C ARG A 193 -9.99 7.75 28.73
N ASN A 194 -11.14 7.43 29.32
CA ASN A 194 -11.58 6.07 29.63
C ASN A 194 -13.11 6.03 29.61
N VAL A 195 -13.67 4.82 29.61
CA VAL A 195 -15.11 4.60 29.50
C VAL A 195 -15.92 5.27 30.62
N LYS A 196 -15.37 5.38 31.85
CA LYS A 196 -16.06 6.04 32.98
C LYS A 196 -16.22 7.54 32.75
N GLU A 197 -15.16 8.20 32.27
CA GLU A 197 -15.21 9.61 31.91
C GLU A 197 -16.16 9.84 30.73
N ALA A 198 -16.10 8.97 29.71
CA ALA A 198 -16.99 9.05 28.57
C ALA A 198 -18.48 8.92 28.97
N LEU A 199 -18.80 7.93 29.82
CA LEU A 199 -20.16 7.73 30.36
C LEU A 199 -20.67 8.95 31.14
N LYS A 200 -19.82 9.58 31.96
CA LYS A 200 -20.16 10.81 32.67
C LYS A 200 -20.51 11.94 31.69
N ASN A 201 -19.72 12.08 30.62
CA ASN A 201 -19.91 13.11 29.61
C ASN A 201 -21.12 12.85 28.68
N SER A 202 -21.62 11.60 28.63
CA SER A 202 -22.82 11.22 27.86
C SER A 202 -24.15 11.59 28.51
N VAL A 203 -24.20 11.85 29.82
CA VAL A 203 -25.45 11.96 30.60
C VAL A 203 -26.38 13.03 30.04
N ASP A 204 -25.87 14.22 29.75
CA ASP A 204 -26.70 15.34 29.30
C ASP A 204 -27.24 15.12 27.89
N LYS A 205 -26.45 14.55 26.98
CA LYS A 205 -26.92 14.17 25.65
C LYS A 205 -27.99 13.08 25.70
N ARG A 206 -27.90 12.12 26.64
CA ARG A 206 -28.96 11.12 26.83
C ARG A 206 -30.31 11.74 27.22
N LYS A 207 -30.31 12.82 28.00
CA LYS A 207 -31.56 13.53 28.35
C LYS A 207 -32.26 14.16 27.14
N LEU A 208 -31.52 14.46 26.07
CA LEU A 208 -32.03 15.00 24.81
C LEU A 208 -32.53 13.91 23.83
N GLY A 209 -32.42 12.62 24.19
CA GLY A 209 -32.85 11.49 23.35
C GLY A 209 -31.68 10.73 22.68
N TYR A 210 -30.44 11.21 22.81
CA TYR A 210 -29.29 10.49 22.26
C TYR A 210 -28.96 9.21 23.03
N THR A 211 -28.39 8.24 22.33
CA THR A 211 -27.64 7.12 22.94
C THR A 211 -26.21 7.11 22.39
N HIS A 212 -25.37 6.16 22.81
CA HIS A 212 -23.95 6.13 22.45
C HIS A 212 -23.51 4.74 21.99
N SER A 213 -22.52 4.69 21.09
CA SER A 213 -21.69 3.53 20.82
C SER A 213 -20.25 3.90 21.16
N TYR A 214 -19.64 3.28 22.17
CA TYR A 214 -18.28 3.62 22.56
C TYR A 214 -17.26 2.88 21.69
N ASP A 215 -16.33 3.63 21.09
CA ASP A 215 -15.19 3.10 20.34
C ASP A 215 -13.93 3.22 21.18
N MET A 216 -13.35 2.10 21.55
CA MET A 216 -12.19 2.06 22.44
C MET A 216 -10.85 2.34 21.72
N LEU A 217 -10.88 2.78 20.45
CA LEU A 217 -9.73 3.19 19.64
C LEU A 217 -8.69 2.09 19.34
N GLY A 218 -8.86 0.88 19.87
CA GLY A 218 -8.00 -0.26 19.55
C GLY A 218 -8.18 -0.72 18.10
N GLU A 219 -7.06 -0.88 17.40
CA GLU A 219 -6.97 -1.40 16.04
C GLU A 219 -5.58 -2.00 15.77
N ALA A 220 -5.48 -2.86 14.75
CA ALA A 220 -4.22 -3.38 14.21
C ALA A 220 -3.24 -3.91 15.27
N ALA A 221 -3.69 -4.86 16.10
CA ALA A 221 -2.78 -5.60 16.97
C ALA A 221 -1.69 -6.26 16.12
N LEU A 222 -0.43 -6.14 16.53
CA LEU A 222 0.69 -6.84 15.88
C LEU A 222 1.19 -8.01 16.71
N THR A 223 0.81 -8.05 17.98
CA THR A 223 1.26 -9.06 18.93
C THR A 223 0.07 -9.65 19.69
N LYS A 224 0.21 -10.87 20.22
CA LYS A 224 -0.77 -11.44 21.16
C LYS A 224 -0.98 -10.58 22.39
N LYS A 225 0.07 -9.88 22.85
CA LYS A 225 0.01 -8.96 23.99
C LYS A 225 -0.87 -7.74 23.69
N ASP A 226 -0.77 -7.19 22.48
CA ASP A 226 -1.66 -6.10 22.04
C ASP A 226 -3.10 -6.60 21.95
N ALA A 227 -3.32 -7.76 21.35
CA ALA A 227 -4.64 -8.37 21.23
C ALA A 227 -5.29 -8.60 22.62
N GLN A 228 -4.52 -9.12 23.58
CA GLN A 228 -4.98 -9.31 24.96
C GLN A 228 -5.28 -7.97 25.64
N LYS A 229 -4.43 -6.96 25.47
CA LYS A 229 -4.64 -5.62 26.02
C LYS A 229 -5.97 -5.04 25.50
N TYR A 230 -6.22 -5.10 24.19
CA TYR A 230 -7.46 -4.60 23.61
C TYR A 230 -8.68 -5.42 24.05
N PHE A 231 -8.54 -6.74 24.19
CA PHE A 231 -9.58 -7.59 24.78
C PHE A 231 -9.94 -7.12 26.21
N ASP A 232 -8.95 -6.87 27.06
CA ASP A 232 -9.15 -6.42 28.44
C ASP A 232 -9.84 -5.04 28.48
N GLU A 233 -9.44 -4.13 27.57
CA GLU A 233 -10.07 -2.82 27.42
C GLU A 233 -11.53 -2.91 26.99
N TYR A 234 -11.86 -3.77 26.02
CA TYR A 234 -13.24 -4.03 25.61
C TYR A 234 -14.05 -4.70 26.73
N SER A 235 -13.49 -5.71 27.40
CA SER A 235 -14.15 -6.42 28.51
C SER A 235 -14.47 -5.48 29.67
N SER A 236 -13.51 -4.64 30.06
CA SER A 236 -13.68 -3.61 31.09
C SER A 236 -14.73 -2.56 30.70
N ALA A 237 -14.74 -2.14 29.43
CA ALA A 237 -15.74 -1.23 28.91
C ALA A 237 -17.15 -1.85 28.96
N ILE A 238 -17.31 -3.10 28.52
CA ILE A 238 -18.56 -3.86 28.60
C ILE A 238 -19.05 -3.95 30.06
N ALA A 239 -18.17 -4.31 30.99
CA ALA A 239 -18.50 -4.37 32.42
C ALA A 239 -18.98 -3.01 32.96
N THR A 240 -18.27 -1.94 32.61
CA THR A 240 -18.60 -0.58 33.10
C THR A 240 -19.91 -0.06 32.51
N ILE A 241 -20.16 -0.29 31.22
CA ILE A 241 -21.40 0.10 30.55
C ILE A 241 -22.58 -0.72 31.11
N GLY A 242 -22.38 -2.02 31.28
CA GLY A 242 -23.40 -2.95 31.78
C GLY A 242 -23.85 -2.68 33.22
N GLY A 243 -22.93 -2.22 34.07
CA GLY A 243 -23.18 -1.98 35.50
C GLY A 243 -24.00 -0.74 35.84
N LEU A 244 -24.45 0.03 34.84
CA LEU A 244 -25.25 1.23 35.04
C LEU A 244 -26.73 1.01 34.71
N GLU A 245 -27.60 1.73 35.42
CA GLU A 245 -29.02 1.82 35.12
C GLU A 245 -29.29 2.88 34.05
N TYR A 246 -30.20 2.57 33.13
CA TYR A 246 -30.59 3.46 32.04
C TYR A 246 -32.11 3.57 31.95
N ASP A 247 -32.60 4.79 31.78
CA ASP A 247 -34.00 5.06 31.44
C ASP A 247 -34.26 4.76 29.95
N GLU A 248 -34.64 3.51 29.67
CA GLU A 248 -34.92 3.01 28.31
C GLU A 248 -36.19 3.63 27.69
N SER A 249 -37.02 4.33 28.49
CA SER A 249 -38.21 5.04 27.96
C SER A 249 -37.84 6.28 27.13
N LYS A 250 -36.65 6.85 27.38
CA LYS A 250 -36.16 8.06 26.71
C LYS A 250 -35.20 7.76 25.57
N SER A 251 -34.30 6.80 25.78
CA SER A 251 -33.30 6.44 24.76
C SER A 251 -32.79 5.02 24.97
N PRO A 252 -32.50 4.25 23.91
CA PRO A 252 -31.97 2.89 24.02
C PRO A 252 -30.68 2.79 24.84
N ARG A 253 -30.37 1.60 25.36
CA ARG A 253 -29.09 1.33 26.02
C ARG A 253 -27.91 1.66 25.10
N PRO A 254 -26.77 2.13 25.66
CA PRO A 254 -25.57 2.32 24.88
C PRO A 254 -24.98 0.98 24.43
N THR A 255 -24.17 1.02 23.38
CA THR A 255 -23.47 -0.12 22.79
C THR A 255 -21.96 0.12 22.81
N ILE A 256 -21.20 -0.89 22.42
CA ILE A 256 -19.77 -0.80 22.17
C ILE A 256 -19.47 -1.16 20.71
N SER A 257 -18.51 -0.47 20.12
CA SER A 257 -17.94 -0.82 18.81
C SER A 257 -16.59 -1.48 19.01
N ILE A 258 -16.37 -2.60 18.33
CA ILE A 258 -15.12 -3.37 18.38
C ILE A 258 -14.55 -3.55 16.98
N LYS A 259 -13.22 -3.62 16.88
CA LYS A 259 -12.49 -3.89 15.64
C LYS A 259 -11.85 -5.27 15.72
N LEU A 260 -11.98 -6.06 14.65
CA LEU A 260 -11.47 -7.43 14.62
C LEU A 260 -9.94 -7.45 14.58
N SER A 261 -9.31 -6.48 13.88
CA SER A 261 -7.86 -6.32 13.86
C SER A 261 -7.25 -6.01 15.22
N ALA A 262 -8.02 -5.47 16.16
CA ALA A 262 -7.56 -5.22 17.52
C ALA A 262 -7.47 -6.51 18.35
N LEU A 263 -8.16 -7.57 17.96
CA LEU A 263 -8.35 -8.77 18.78
C LEU A 263 -7.56 -9.98 18.27
N HIS A 264 -6.86 -9.85 17.14
CA HIS A 264 -6.00 -10.91 16.63
C HIS A 264 -4.87 -10.33 15.80
N PRO A 265 -3.60 -10.73 16.04
CA PRO A 265 -2.46 -10.13 15.38
C PRO A 265 -2.33 -10.53 13.89
N ARG A 266 -2.98 -11.63 13.49
CA ARG A 266 -3.00 -12.14 12.12
C ARG A 266 -4.43 -12.18 11.56
N TYR A 267 -5.15 -11.06 11.65
CA TYR A 267 -6.51 -10.94 11.10
C TYR A 267 -6.47 -10.73 9.57
N GLU A 268 -6.26 -11.82 8.84
CA GLU A 268 -6.10 -11.84 7.38
C GLU A 268 -6.45 -13.22 6.80
N VAL A 269 -6.73 -13.29 5.49
CA VAL A 269 -7.25 -14.49 4.83
C VAL A 269 -6.27 -15.65 4.85
N ALA A 270 -4.97 -15.37 4.74
CA ALA A 270 -3.91 -16.35 4.91
C ALA A 270 -3.99 -17.12 6.24
N ASN A 271 -4.55 -16.50 7.28
CA ASN A 271 -4.69 -17.06 8.62
C ASN A 271 -6.17 -17.36 8.98
N GLU A 272 -7.00 -17.69 7.98
CA GLU A 272 -8.44 -17.93 8.17
C GLU A 272 -8.75 -18.96 9.26
N ASP A 273 -7.98 -20.04 9.38
CA ASP A 273 -8.17 -21.05 10.42
C ASP A 273 -7.93 -20.49 11.83
N ARG A 274 -6.86 -19.71 12.03
CA ARG A 274 -6.56 -19.05 13.30
C ARG A 274 -7.64 -18.03 13.65
N VAL A 275 -8.11 -17.27 12.65
CA VAL A 275 -9.22 -16.33 12.84
C VAL A 275 -10.52 -17.05 13.23
N LEU A 276 -10.85 -18.16 12.58
CA LEU A 276 -12.06 -18.93 12.88
C LEU A 276 -11.94 -19.79 14.14
N THR A 277 -10.78 -19.81 14.79
CA THR A 277 -10.54 -20.53 16.07
C THR A 277 -10.17 -19.56 17.18
N GLU A 278 -8.96 -18.99 17.17
CA GLU A 278 -8.42 -18.07 18.18
C GLU A 278 -9.27 -16.79 18.33
N LEU A 279 -9.52 -16.07 17.23
CA LEU A 279 -10.32 -14.84 17.28
C LEU A 279 -11.80 -15.14 17.57
N TYR A 280 -12.32 -16.22 17.01
CA TYR A 280 -13.68 -16.70 17.34
C TYR A 280 -13.85 -16.92 18.85
N ASP A 281 -12.95 -17.67 19.49
CA ASP A 281 -13.01 -17.96 20.93
C ASP A 281 -12.91 -16.68 21.77
N THR A 282 -12.02 -15.78 21.38
CA THR A 282 -11.86 -14.45 22.01
C THR A 282 -13.17 -13.66 21.96
N LEU A 283 -13.85 -13.62 20.80
CA LEU A 283 -15.10 -12.90 20.63
C LEU A 283 -16.27 -13.56 21.37
N ILE A 284 -16.31 -14.89 21.48
CA ILE A 284 -17.33 -15.60 22.26
C ILE A 284 -17.32 -15.17 23.73
N LEU A 285 -16.14 -14.91 24.31
CA LEU A 285 -16.02 -14.41 25.68
C LEU A 285 -16.66 -13.01 25.81
N LEU A 286 -16.34 -12.08 24.90
CA LEU A 286 -16.94 -10.74 24.90
C LEU A 286 -18.46 -10.79 24.68
N ILE A 287 -18.94 -11.63 23.76
CA ILE A 287 -20.37 -11.81 23.48
C ILE A 287 -21.11 -12.34 24.71
N LYS A 288 -20.59 -13.37 25.38
CA LYS A 288 -21.20 -13.93 26.60
C LYS A 288 -21.30 -12.87 27.70
N GLN A 289 -20.21 -12.13 27.93
CA GLN A 289 -20.17 -11.06 28.92
C GLN A 289 -21.18 -9.96 28.58
N ALA A 290 -21.14 -9.46 27.34
CA ALA A 290 -22.02 -8.40 26.87
C ALA A 290 -23.49 -8.80 26.90
N ARG A 291 -23.82 -10.06 26.57
CA ARG A 291 -25.17 -10.62 26.71
C ARG A 291 -25.64 -10.64 28.15
N SER A 292 -24.83 -11.13 29.07
CA SER A 292 -25.18 -11.17 30.51
C SER A 292 -25.44 -9.78 31.10
N LEU A 293 -24.81 -8.75 30.53
CA LEU A 293 -24.89 -7.36 30.99
C LEU A 293 -25.79 -6.46 30.12
N ARG A 294 -26.48 -7.03 29.12
CA ARG A 294 -27.32 -6.31 28.16
C ARG A 294 -26.61 -5.11 27.49
N VAL A 295 -25.39 -5.31 27.03
CA VAL A 295 -24.60 -4.33 26.27
C VAL A 295 -24.49 -4.80 24.83
N GLY A 296 -25.03 -4.06 23.85
CA GLY A 296 -24.89 -4.47 22.45
C GLY A 296 -23.47 -4.27 21.91
N ILE A 297 -23.03 -5.17 21.03
CA ILE A 297 -21.73 -5.12 20.35
C ILE A 297 -21.98 -4.83 18.87
N SER A 298 -21.25 -3.88 18.30
CA SER A 298 -21.19 -3.65 16.85
C SER A 298 -19.77 -3.95 16.36
N ILE A 299 -19.63 -4.90 15.43
CA ILE A 299 -18.35 -5.20 14.80
C ILE A 299 -18.13 -4.22 13.65
N ASP A 300 -17.10 -3.37 13.78
CA ASP A 300 -16.76 -2.36 12.79
C ASP A 300 -16.18 -3.00 11.51
N ALA A 301 -16.39 -2.33 10.37
CA ALA A 301 -15.86 -2.73 9.08
C ALA A 301 -14.50 -2.05 8.81
N GLU A 302 -13.56 -2.82 8.28
CA GLU A 302 -12.17 -2.42 8.02
C GLU A 302 -11.89 -2.43 6.50
N GLU A 303 -10.73 -2.93 6.06
CA GLU A 303 -10.33 -3.02 4.66
C GLU A 303 -11.15 -4.07 3.85
N MET A 304 -11.21 -3.87 2.54
CA MET A 304 -11.98 -4.68 1.60
C MET A 304 -11.49 -6.13 1.50
N ASP A 305 -10.19 -6.37 1.68
CA ASP A 305 -9.59 -7.70 1.70
C ASP A 305 -10.02 -8.53 2.92
N ARG A 306 -10.46 -7.86 3.99
CA ARG A 306 -10.97 -8.53 5.21
C ARG A 306 -12.46 -8.80 5.16
N LEU A 307 -13.21 -8.27 4.19
CA LEU A 307 -14.67 -8.35 4.17
C LEU A 307 -15.16 -9.80 4.17
N GLU A 308 -14.67 -10.65 3.27
CA GLU A 308 -15.13 -12.05 3.18
C GLU A 308 -14.82 -12.84 4.45
N LEU A 309 -13.62 -12.68 4.99
CA LEU A 309 -13.20 -13.30 6.25
C LEU A 309 -14.06 -12.82 7.43
N SER A 310 -14.36 -11.52 7.50
CA SER A 310 -15.22 -10.94 8.53
C SER A 310 -16.62 -11.54 8.50
N LEU A 311 -17.17 -11.81 7.31
CA LEU A 311 -18.50 -12.39 7.14
C LEU A 311 -18.53 -13.86 7.53
N LYS A 312 -17.50 -14.64 7.16
CA LYS A 312 -17.35 -16.04 7.62
C LYS A 312 -17.29 -16.12 9.15
N LEU A 313 -16.49 -15.24 9.78
CA LEU A 313 -16.39 -15.16 11.23
C LEU A 313 -17.72 -14.71 11.86
N PHE A 314 -18.36 -13.69 11.30
CA PHE A 314 -19.64 -13.18 11.78
C PHE A 314 -20.73 -14.24 11.72
N GLN A 315 -20.86 -15.01 10.62
CA GLN A 315 -21.78 -16.13 10.53
C GLN A 315 -21.58 -17.11 11.68
N ARG A 316 -20.33 -17.54 11.89
CA ARG A 316 -19.99 -18.49 12.95
C ARG A 316 -20.33 -17.95 14.35
N LEU A 317 -20.07 -16.67 14.60
CA LEU A 317 -20.40 -16.00 15.87
C LEU A 317 -21.92 -15.87 16.05
N TYR A 318 -22.62 -15.43 15.02
CA TYR A 318 -24.06 -15.22 15.03
C TYR A 318 -24.84 -16.51 15.27
N ASN A 319 -24.39 -17.61 14.64
CA ASN A 319 -24.96 -18.95 14.81
C ASN A 319 -24.53 -19.67 16.09
N SER A 320 -23.66 -19.07 16.92
CA SER A 320 -23.26 -19.66 18.20
C SER A 320 -24.37 -19.59 19.24
N ASP A 321 -24.36 -20.50 20.21
CA ASP A 321 -25.31 -20.46 21.34
C ASP A 321 -25.15 -19.19 22.19
N ALA A 322 -23.96 -18.56 22.16
CA ALA A 322 -23.70 -17.31 22.83
C ALA A 322 -24.50 -16.13 22.24
N ALA A 323 -24.72 -16.12 20.92
CA ALA A 323 -25.38 -15.02 20.21
C ALA A 323 -26.85 -15.28 19.83
N LYS A 324 -27.23 -16.55 19.60
CA LYS A 324 -28.59 -16.92 19.19
C LYS A 324 -29.67 -16.32 20.09
N GLY A 325 -30.62 -15.63 19.45
CA GLY A 325 -31.76 -14.97 20.11
C GLY A 325 -31.39 -13.75 20.95
N TRP A 326 -30.16 -13.24 20.85
CA TRP A 326 -29.73 -12.08 21.64
C TRP A 326 -30.16 -10.74 21.05
N GLY A 327 -30.19 -10.61 19.72
CA GLY A 327 -30.65 -9.41 19.01
C GLY A 327 -29.78 -8.14 19.21
N LEU A 328 -28.60 -8.26 19.81
CA LEU A 328 -27.70 -7.14 20.10
C LEU A 328 -26.25 -7.35 19.60
N LEU A 329 -26.01 -8.40 18.82
CA LEU A 329 -24.77 -8.60 18.06
C LEU A 329 -24.96 -8.02 16.65
N GLY A 330 -24.32 -6.88 16.40
CA GLY A 330 -24.42 -6.14 15.16
C GLY A 330 -23.13 -6.11 14.34
N ILE A 331 -23.26 -5.64 13.10
CA ILE A 331 -22.17 -5.53 12.13
C ILE A 331 -22.29 -4.23 11.32
N VAL A 332 -21.16 -3.68 10.89
CA VAL A 332 -21.09 -2.50 10.02
C VAL A 332 -20.93 -2.92 8.55
N VAL A 333 -21.62 -2.23 7.63
CA VAL A 333 -21.49 -2.41 6.17
C VAL A 333 -21.16 -1.06 5.53
N GLN A 334 -20.17 -1.06 4.63
CA GLN A 334 -19.66 0.15 3.98
C GLN A 334 -20.24 0.31 2.55
N ALA A 335 -21.08 1.31 2.35
CA ALA A 335 -21.79 1.55 1.09
C ALA A 335 -20.90 2.03 -0.08
N TYR A 336 -19.68 2.49 0.20
CA TYR A 336 -18.69 2.81 -0.84
C TYR A 336 -18.16 1.56 -1.57
N SER A 337 -18.42 0.36 -1.03
CA SER A 337 -18.04 -0.91 -1.61
C SER A 337 -19.09 -1.35 -2.62
N LYS A 338 -18.64 -1.85 -3.77
CA LYS A 338 -19.53 -2.45 -4.76
C LYS A 338 -20.24 -3.70 -4.22
N ARG A 339 -19.71 -4.31 -3.16
CA ARG A 339 -20.27 -5.52 -2.52
C ARG A 339 -21.34 -5.22 -1.46
N ALA A 340 -21.58 -3.95 -1.12
CA ALA A 340 -22.46 -3.57 0.01
C ALA A 340 -23.86 -4.20 -0.10
N LEU A 341 -24.57 -4.02 -1.21
CA LEU A 341 -25.92 -4.55 -1.38
C LEU A 341 -25.99 -6.09 -1.37
N PRO A 342 -25.10 -6.84 -2.09
CA PRO A 342 -24.98 -8.29 -1.93
C PRO A 342 -24.78 -8.74 -0.48
N VAL A 343 -23.95 -8.02 0.29
CA VAL A 343 -23.73 -8.29 1.73
C VAL A 343 -25.02 -8.11 2.53
N LEU A 344 -25.81 -7.06 2.24
CA LEU A 344 -27.10 -6.85 2.92
C LEU A 344 -28.10 -7.97 2.63
N CYS A 345 -28.15 -8.49 1.40
CA CYS A 345 -28.99 -9.64 1.06
C CYS A 345 -28.54 -10.90 1.83
N TRP A 346 -27.23 -11.15 1.88
CA TRP A 346 -26.68 -12.27 2.64
C TRP A 346 -26.94 -12.19 4.15
N LEU A 347 -26.75 -11.01 4.76
CA LEU A 347 -27.05 -10.79 6.19
C LEU A 347 -28.55 -10.95 6.48
N THR A 348 -29.41 -10.47 5.57
CA THR A 348 -30.86 -10.65 5.69
C THR A 348 -31.25 -12.12 5.65
N ARG A 349 -30.64 -12.91 4.74
CA ARG A 349 -30.84 -14.36 4.67
C ARG A 349 -30.34 -15.05 5.95
N LEU A 350 -29.15 -14.69 6.42
CA LEU A 350 -28.54 -15.27 7.63
C LEU A 350 -29.42 -15.07 8.86
N SER A 351 -29.95 -13.85 9.03
CA SER A 351 -30.88 -13.53 10.10
C SER A 351 -32.20 -14.30 9.97
N LYS A 352 -32.81 -14.34 8.78
CA LYS A 352 -34.06 -15.08 8.55
C LYS A 352 -33.92 -16.58 8.85
N ASP A 353 -32.79 -17.17 8.48
CA ASP A 353 -32.50 -18.59 8.76
C ASP A 353 -32.35 -18.87 10.26
N GLN A 354 -31.89 -17.89 11.04
CA GLN A 354 -31.78 -18.03 12.50
C GLN A 354 -33.07 -17.64 13.26
N GLY A 355 -33.86 -16.71 12.73
CA GLY A 355 -35.10 -16.23 13.32
C GLY A 355 -34.94 -15.08 14.34
N ASP A 356 -33.84 -14.34 14.30
CA ASP A 356 -33.57 -13.16 15.13
C ASP A 356 -33.03 -11.97 14.31
N GLU A 357 -33.05 -10.77 14.88
CA GLU A 357 -32.74 -9.51 14.18
C GLU A 357 -31.28 -9.08 14.37
N ILE A 358 -30.60 -8.65 13.29
CA ILE A 358 -29.23 -8.10 13.31
C ILE A 358 -29.27 -6.57 13.37
N PRO A 359 -28.72 -5.92 14.41
CA PRO A 359 -28.39 -4.50 14.36
C PRO A 359 -27.34 -4.21 13.30
N LEU A 360 -27.69 -3.46 12.25
CA LEU A 360 -26.80 -3.22 11.11
C LEU A 360 -26.53 -1.73 10.94
N ARG A 361 -25.25 -1.35 11.07
CA ARG A 361 -24.82 0.01 10.80
C ARG A 361 -24.41 0.16 9.35
N LEU A 362 -25.11 1.00 8.61
CA LEU A 362 -24.71 1.41 7.27
C LEU A 362 -23.85 2.68 7.36
N VAL A 363 -22.60 2.60 6.88
CA VAL A 363 -21.67 3.73 6.76
C VAL A 363 -21.34 3.95 5.27
N LYS A 364 -20.68 5.06 4.93
CA LYS A 364 -20.07 5.20 3.60
C LYS A 364 -18.80 4.35 3.50
N GLY A 365 -17.78 4.68 4.26
CA GLY A 365 -16.49 3.99 4.30
C GLY A 365 -15.37 4.91 4.78
N ALA A 366 -14.23 4.33 5.17
CA ALA A 366 -13.13 5.01 5.86
C ALA A 366 -11.75 4.85 5.19
N TYR A 367 -11.62 3.91 4.24
CA TYR A 367 -10.32 3.50 3.69
C TYR A 367 -10.15 3.82 2.19
N TRP A 368 -10.91 4.81 1.67
CA TRP A 368 -11.10 4.96 0.21
C TRP A 368 -9.80 5.11 -0.58
N ASP A 369 -8.91 5.98 -0.12
CA ASP A 369 -7.60 6.26 -0.74
C ASP A 369 -6.65 5.06 -0.70
N SER A 370 -6.60 4.37 0.43
CA SER A 370 -5.77 3.18 0.64
C SER A 370 -6.19 2.05 -0.29
N GLU A 371 -7.49 1.83 -0.45
CA GLU A 371 -8.03 0.80 -1.34
C GLU A 371 -7.71 1.08 -2.82
N LEU A 372 -7.75 2.34 -3.26
CA LEU A 372 -7.31 2.72 -4.61
C LEU A 372 -5.82 2.48 -4.80
N LYS A 373 -5.01 2.89 -3.82
CA LYS A 373 -3.56 2.70 -3.83
C LYS A 373 -3.20 1.22 -3.91
N TRP A 374 -3.76 0.38 -3.05
CA TRP A 374 -3.48 -1.06 -3.06
C TRP A 374 -3.94 -1.73 -4.35
N SER A 375 -5.13 -1.40 -4.86
CA SER A 375 -5.60 -1.93 -6.16
C SER A 375 -4.62 -1.58 -7.29
N GLN A 376 -4.06 -0.36 -7.27
CA GLN A 376 -3.05 0.11 -8.22
C GLN A 376 -1.70 -0.61 -8.06
N GLU A 377 -1.19 -0.69 -6.83
CA GLU A 377 0.08 -1.35 -6.49
C GLU A 377 0.02 -2.83 -6.86
N ASN A 378 -1.08 -3.51 -6.53
CA ASN A 378 -1.30 -4.93 -6.78
C ASN A 378 -1.66 -5.25 -8.24
N GLY A 379 -1.90 -4.24 -9.09
CA GLY A 379 -2.27 -4.46 -10.49
C GLY A 379 -3.59 -5.21 -10.65
N GLU A 380 -4.56 -4.93 -9.77
CA GLU A 380 -5.90 -5.53 -9.82
C GLU A 380 -6.66 -5.12 -11.09
N ALA A 381 -7.68 -5.88 -11.50
CA ALA A 381 -8.43 -5.55 -12.71
C ALA A 381 -9.34 -4.32 -12.57
N GLY A 382 -9.60 -3.85 -11.35
CA GLY A 382 -10.41 -2.66 -11.08
C GLY A 382 -10.36 -2.26 -9.61
N TYR A 383 -11.31 -1.42 -9.18
CA TYR A 383 -11.44 -1.01 -7.79
C TYR A 383 -12.61 -1.71 -7.10
N PRO A 384 -12.46 -2.12 -5.82
CA PRO A 384 -13.58 -2.66 -5.05
C PRO A 384 -14.58 -1.60 -4.60
N LEU A 385 -14.22 -0.33 -4.77
CA LEU A 385 -14.98 0.84 -4.36
C LEU A 385 -15.52 1.64 -5.55
N TYR A 386 -16.49 2.51 -5.29
CA TYR A 386 -16.87 3.55 -6.25
C TYR A 386 -15.84 4.67 -6.31
N THR A 387 -15.58 5.16 -7.52
CA THR A 387 -14.53 6.16 -7.79
C THR A 387 -15.02 7.61 -7.75
N ARG A 388 -16.33 7.81 -7.57
CA ARG A 388 -16.93 9.14 -7.29
C ARG A 388 -17.64 9.14 -5.94
N LYS A 389 -17.59 10.29 -5.26
CA LYS A 389 -18.38 10.53 -4.05
C LYS A 389 -19.88 10.38 -4.30
N ALA A 390 -20.41 10.97 -5.38
CA ALA A 390 -21.84 10.86 -5.73
C ALA A 390 -22.28 9.40 -5.98
N SER A 391 -21.41 8.56 -6.56
CA SER A 391 -21.67 7.13 -6.75
C SER A 391 -21.80 6.40 -5.41
N THR A 392 -20.94 6.73 -4.43
CA THR A 392 -21.08 6.21 -3.05
C THR A 392 -22.39 6.67 -2.40
N ASP A 393 -22.80 7.93 -2.60
CA ASP A 393 -24.08 8.41 -2.06
C ASP A 393 -25.28 7.66 -2.68
N VAL A 394 -25.25 7.40 -3.99
CA VAL A 394 -26.28 6.61 -4.68
C VAL A 394 -26.32 5.18 -4.15
N SER A 395 -25.17 4.53 -3.99
CA SER A 395 -25.06 3.21 -3.37
C SER A 395 -25.61 3.20 -1.94
N TYR A 396 -25.29 4.22 -1.14
CA TYR A 396 -25.80 4.37 0.22
C TYR A 396 -27.33 4.48 0.23
N LEU A 397 -27.94 5.29 -0.64
CA LEU A 397 -29.40 5.41 -0.75
C LEU A 397 -30.06 4.11 -1.24
N ALA A 398 -29.44 3.41 -2.20
CA ALA A 398 -29.95 2.12 -2.67
C ALA A 398 -29.93 1.06 -1.56
N CYS A 399 -28.83 0.98 -0.81
CA CYS A 399 -28.70 0.13 0.37
C CYS A 399 -29.72 0.50 1.46
N ALA A 400 -29.89 1.81 1.72
CA ALA A 400 -30.86 2.28 2.69
C ALA A 400 -32.31 1.94 2.30
N ARG A 401 -32.67 2.06 1.03
CA ARG A 401 -33.99 1.64 0.55
C ARG A 401 -34.22 0.14 0.73
N TYR A 402 -33.21 -0.69 0.48
CA TYR A 402 -33.31 -2.13 0.76
C TYR A 402 -33.52 -2.41 2.26
N LEU A 403 -32.74 -1.77 3.13
CA LEU A 403 -32.88 -1.88 4.60
C LEU A 403 -34.21 -1.36 5.16
N LEU A 404 -34.85 -0.42 4.47
CA LEU A 404 -36.16 0.11 4.85
C LEU A 404 -37.32 -0.71 4.26
N SER A 405 -37.05 -1.60 3.31
CA SER A 405 -38.08 -2.42 2.65
C SER A 405 -38.57 -3.58 3.53
N ASP A 406 -39.72 -4.13 3.17
CA ASP A 406 -40.30 -5.29 3.86
C ASP A 406 -39.44 -6.55 3.77
N ALA A 407 -38.53 -6.64 2.78
CA ALA A 407 -37.62 -7.76 2.64
C ALA A 407 -36.74 -7.98 3.89
N THR A 408 -36.44 -6.92 4.64
CA THR A 408 -35.55 -6.96 5.82
C THR A 408 -36.31 -6.86 7.15
N ARG A 409 -37.64 -6.75 7.12
CA ARG A 409 -38.46 -6.56 8.31
C ARG A 409 -38.36 -7.78 9.24
N GLY A 410 -38.04 -7.54 10.51
CA GLY A 410 -37.79 -8.59 11.50
C GLY A 410 -36.44 -9.30 11.36
N ALA A 411 -35.66 -8.97 10.32
CA ALA A 411 -34.35 -9.56 10.08
C ALA A 411 -33.21 -8.58 10.38
N ILE A 412 -33.37 -7.30 10.01
CA ILE A 412 -32.34 -6.29 10.21
C ILE A 412 -32.91 -5.11 10.99
N TYR A 413 -32.19 -4.60 12.00
CA TYR A 413 -32.45 -3.29 12.61
C TYR A 413 -31.53 -2.24 11.99
N PRO A 414 -32.03 -1.34 11.11
CA PRO A 414 -31.17 -0.42 10.37
C PRO A 414 -30.66 0.74 11.24
N GLN A 415 -29.35 1.00 11.17
CA GLN A 415 -28.68 2.11 11.83
C GLN A 415 -27.91 2.94 10.79
N PHE A 416 -28.39 4.14 10.46
CA PHE A 416 -27.84 4.95 9.37
C PHE A 416 -26.82 5.97 9.87
N ALA A 417 -25.53 5.75 9.61
CA ALA A 417 -24.46 6.66 10.02
C ALA A 417 -24.10 7.67 8.92
N SER A 418 -24.50 8.93 9.08
CA SER A 418 -24.23 9.99 8.11
C SER A 418 -24.27 11.38 8.75
N HIS A 419 -23.49 12.33 8.24
CA HIS A 419 -23.60 13.75 8.59
C HIS A 419 -24.17 14.60 7.45
N ASN A 420 -24.62 13.95 6.36
CA ASN A 420 -25.11 14.63 5.18
C ASN A 420 -26.63 14.87 5.26
N ALA A 421 -27.04 16.14 5.29
CA ALA A 421 -28.45 16.52 5.44
C ALA A 421 -29.35 16.01 4.31
N GLN A 422 -28.85 15.97 3.07
CA GLN A 422 -29.58 15.39 1.93
C GLN A 422 -29.84 13.90 2.16
N THR A 423 -28.82 13.14 2.61
CA THR A 423 -28.96 11.71 2.90
C THR A 423 -29.94 11.45 4.04
N VAL A 424 -29.89 12.26 5.10
CA VAL A 424 -30.82 12.19 6.23
C VAL A 424 -32.26 12.45 5.77
N ALA A 425 -32.47 13.48 4.95
CA ALA A 425 -33.78 13.80 4.39
C ALA A 425 -34.33 12.67 3.50
N SER A 426 -33.49 12.10 2.61
CA SER A 426 -33.85 10.95 1.78
C SER A 426 -34.29 9.74 2.60
N ILE A 427 -33.53 9.38 3.64
CA ILE A 427 -33.88 8.23 4.50
C ILE A 427 -35.19 8.49 5.23
N THR A 428 -35.36 9.69 5.80
CA THR A 428 -36.57 10.04 6.53
C THR A 428 -37.81 10.02 5.63
N ASP A 429 -37.67 10.37 4.35
CA ASP A 429 -38.74 10.28 3.35
C ASP A 429 -39.04 8.81 2.98
N MET A 430 -38.02 7.96 2.82
CA MET A 430 -38.19 6.55 2.45
C MET A 430 -38.67 5.64 3.59
N ALA A 431 -38.52 6.05 4.86
CA ALA A 431 -38.65 5.14 5.98
C ALA A 431 -40.08 4.69 6.31
N GLY A 432 -41.10 5.48 5.97
CA GLY A 432 -42.50 5.13 6.29
C GLY A 432 -42.71 4.83 7.78
N ASP A 433 -43.24 3.64 8.09
CA ASP A 433 -43.48 3.14 9.45
C ASP A 433 -42.29 2.36 10.06
N ARG A 434 -41.20 2.20 9.30
CA ARG A 434 -40.07 1.36 9.69
C ARG A 434 -39.38 1.91 10.94
N ASN A 435 -39.03 1.01 11.87
CA ASN A 435 -38.14 1.34 12.97
C ASN A 435 -36.68 1.33 12.50
N TYR A 436 -35.96 2.42 12.79
CA TYR A 436 -34.53 2.59 12.51
C TYR A 436 -33.94 3.60 13.50
N GLU A 437 -32.61 3.77 13.49
CA GLU A 437 -31.92 4.89 14.14
C GLU A 437 -30.97 5.59 13.16
N PHE A 438 -30.65 6.85 13.46
CA PHE A 438 -29.50 7.51 12.85
C PHE A 438 -28.28 7.40 13.77
N GLN A 439 -27.10 7.53 13.20
CA GLN A 439 -25.86 7.65 13.95
C GLN A 439 -25.00 8.82 13.47
N ARG A 440 -24.28 9.43 14.41
CA ARG A 440 -23.29 10.48 14.15
C ARG A 440 -22.01 10.21 14.92
N LEU A 441 -20.98 10.99 14.66
CA LEU A 441 -19.77 10.94 15.48
C LEU A 441 -19.83 12.02 16.55
N HIS A 442 -19.17 11.77 17.68
CA HIS A 442 -18.88 12.81 18.65
C HIS A 442 -18.12 13.99 18.01
N GLY A 443 -18.42 15.21 18.43
CA GLY A 443 -17.84 16.44 17.86
C GLY A 443 -18.27 16.79 16.42
N MET A 444 -19.19 16.04 15.79
CA MET A 444 -19.63 16.31 14.41
C MET A 444 -21.13 16.13 14.20
N GLY A 445 -21.73 17.08 13.47
CA GLY A 445 -23.13 17.04 13.04
C GLY A 445 -24.13 17.16 14.20
N GLU A 446 -23.74 17.82 15.29
CA GLU A 446 -24.58 17.97 16.48
C GLU A 446 -25.85 18.76 16.19
N GLU A 447 -25.70 19.89 15.50
CA GLU A 447 -26.76 20.83 15.18
C GLU A 447 -27.81 20.20 14.24
N LEU A 448 -27.35 19.35 13.31
CA LEU A 448 -28.21 18.59 12.40
C LEU A 448 -29.16 17.66 13.17
N TYR A 449 -28.60 16.89 14.10
CA TYR A 449 -29.37 15.88 14.82
C TYR A 449 -30.14 16.43 16.02
N ASP A 450 -29.69 17.53 16.64
CA ASP A 450 -30.46 18.28 17.63
C ASP A 450 -31.74 18.83 16.99
N THR A 451 -31.64 19.36 15.76
CA THR A 451 -32.80 19.80 14.98
C THR A 451 -33.74 18.62 14.67
N LEU A 452 -33.19 17.48 14.23
CA LEU A 452 -33.98 16.31 13.85
C LEU A 452 -34.73 15.66 15.04
N LEU A 453 -34.08 15.57 16.21
CA LEU A 453 -34.69 15.06 17.44
C LEU A 453 -35.84 15.98 17.93
N ALA A 454 -35.72 17.29 17.70
CA ALA A 454 -36.79 18.23 18.04
C ALA A 454 -38.05 18.08 17.15
N GLU A 455 -37.92 17.55 15.93
CA GLU A 455 -39.02 17.44 14.94
C GLU A 455 -39.98 16.25 15.18
N ARG A 456 -39.86 15.49 16.28
CA ARG A 456 -40.72 14.35 16.68
C ARG A 456 -40.85 13.19 15.67
N GLY A 457 -40.14 13.21 14.54
CA GLY A 457 -40.14 12.14 13.52
C GLY A 457 -39.08 11.06 13.72
N VAL A 458 -37.92 11.40 14.29
CA VAL A 458 -36.83 10.45 14.58
C VAL A 458 -36.78 10.17 16.08
N LYS A 459 -36.82 8.89 16.43
CA LYS A 459 -36.89 8.45 17.84
C LYS A 459 -35.52 8.26 18.48
N THR A 460 -34.50 7.91 17.69
CA THR A 460 -33.18 7.54 18.21
C THR A 460 -32.07 8.07 17.33
N VAL A 461 -31.10 8.73 17.97
CA VAL A 461 -29.81 9.05 17.37
C VAL A 461 -28.69 8.52 18.28
N ARG A 462 -27.78 7.72 17.73
CA ARG A 462 -26.63 7.16 18.45
C ARG A 462 -25.35 7.92 18.12
N ILE A 463 -24.63 8.37 19.15
CA ILE A 463 -23.34 9.02 19.01
C ILE A 463 -22.25 7.95 19.09
N TYR A 464 -21.52 7.75 18.00
CA TYR A 464 -20.28 7.01 17.97
C TYR A 464 -19.20 7.84 18.67
N ALA A 465 -18.71 7.35 19.81
CA ALA A 465 -17.92 8.13 20.76
C ALA A 465 -16.54 7.50 20.95
N PRO A 466 -15.46 8.13 20.45
CA PRO A 466 -14.10 7.70 20.71
C PRO A 466 -13.73 7.82 22.19
N VAL A 467 -13.10 6.77 22.73
CA VAL A 467 -12.68 6.65 24.13
C VAL A 467 -11.27 6.07 24.18
N GLY A 468 -10.34 6.82 24.75
CA GLY A 468 -8.98 6.33 24.96
C GLY A 468 -8.02 7.43 25.40
N ALA A 469 -6.82 7.05 25.83
CA ALA A 469 -5.82 8.02 26.24
C ALA A 469 -5.37 8.88 25.04
N HIS A 470 -4.94 10.12 25.30
CA HIS A 470 -4.54 11.03 24.22
C HIS A 470 -3.44 10.44 23.31
N LYS A 471 -2.56 9.57 23.81
CA LYS A 471 -1.54 8.90 23.00
C LYS A 471 -2.12 7.92 21.96
N ASP A 472 -3.24 7.27 22.28
CA ASP A 472 -3.91 6.26 21.45
C ASP A 472 -4.90 6.92 20.47
N LEU A 473 -5.31 8.17 20.75
CA LEU A 473 -6.18 8.99 19.90
C LEU A 473 -5.52 9.44 18.60
N LEU A 474 -4.22 9.65 18.61
CA LEU A 474 -3.57 10.45 17.57
C LEU A 474 -3.56 9.77 16.17
N PRO A 475 -3.36 8.45 16.03
CA PRO A 475 -3.37 7.81 14.70
C PRO A 475 -4.78 7.83 14.11
N TYR A 476 -5.77 7.55 14.98
CA TYR A 476 -7.18 7.73 14.70
C TYR A 476 -7.49 9.17 14.29
N LEU A 477 -6.89 10.18 14.94
CA LEU A 477 -7.16 11.59 14.66
C LEU A 477 -6.63 12.03 13.29
N VAL A 478 -5.49 11.51 12.81
CA VAL A 478 -5.02 11.76 11.43
C VAL A 478 -6.00 11.16 10.42
N ARG A 479 -6.39 9.88 10.59
CA ARG A 479 -7.40 9.24 9.73
C ARG A 479 -8.72 9.99 9.79
N ARG A 480 -9.15 10.41 10.99
CA ARG A 480 -10.33 11.24 11.21
C ARG A 480 -10.25 12.56 10.48
N LEU A 481 -9.10 13.24 10.49
CA LEU A 481 -8.90 14.49 9.80
C LEU A 481 -8.83 14.30 8.27
N LEU A 482 -8.33 13.18 7.75
CA LEU A 482 -8.33 12.88 6.32
C LEU A 482 -9.70 12.45 5.81
N GLU A 483 -10.35 11.48 6.48
CA GLU A 483 -11.73 11.04 6.23
C GLU A 483 -12.70 12.21 6.24
N ASN A 484 -12.43 13.17 7.14
CA ASN A 484 -13.28 14.32 7.31
C ASN A 484 -12.71 15.58 6.66
N GLY A 485 -11.49 15.70 6.13
CA GLY A 485 -11.06 16.94 5.46
C GLY A 485 -12.00 17.35 4.32
N ALA A 486 -12.62 16.36 3.66
CA ALA A 486 -13.72 16.56 2.71
C ALA A 486 -15.13 16.60 3.35
N ASN A 487 -15.38 15.93 4.48
CA ASN A 487 -16.70 15.85 5.16
C ASN A 487 -16.92 16.90 6.27
N THR A 488 -15.91 17.29 7.04
CA THR A 488 -15.84 18.54 7.83
C THR A 488 -16.18 19.72 6.94
N SER A 489 -15.75 19.73 5.68
CA SER A 489 -16.22 20.75 4.73
C SER A 489 -17.75 20.75 4.61
N PHE A 490 -18.44 19.60 4.54
CA PHE A 490 -19.91 19.57 4.57
C PHE A 490 -20.49 20.02 5.92
N VAL A 491 -19.98 19.50 7.05
CA VAL A 491 -20.49 19.83 8.39
C VAL A 491 -20.28 21.31 8.73
N HIS A 492 -19.15 21.91 8.34
CA HIS A 492 -18.90 23.34 8.48
C HIS A 492 -19.76 24.16 7.51
N LYS A 493 -19.85 23.77 6.23
CA LYS A 493 -20.73 24.44 5.26
C LYS A 493 -22.20 24.42 5.68
N LEU A 494 -22.61 23.39 6.42
CA LEU A 494 -23.98 23.26 6.96
C LEU A 494 -24.34 24.47 7.83
N VAL A 495 -23.45 24.86 8.74
CA VAL A 495 -23.66 25.96 9.70
C VAL A 495 -23.18 27.32 9.18
N ASP A 496 -22.30 27.35 8.16
CA ASP A 496 -21.79 28.59 7.57
C ASP A 496 -22.89 29.38 6.84
N PRO A 497 -23.23 30.61 7.29
CA PRO A 497 -24.25 31.42 6.64
C PRO A 497 -23.84 31.93 5.24
N LYS A 498 -22.54 31.91 4.89
CA LYS A 498 -22.05 32.36 3.57
C LYS A 498 -22.22 31.30 2.48
N THR A 499 -22.30 30.02 2.85
CA THR A 499 -22.48 28.93 1.89
C THR A 499 -23.96 28.85 1.47
N PRO A 500 -24.30 28.89 0.16
CA PRO A 500 -25.68 28.72 -0.30
C PRO A 500 -26.24 27.34 0.08
N ILE A 501 -27.46 27.29 0.65
CA ILE A 501 -28.09 26.02 1.08
C ILE A 501 -28.28 25.09 -0.12
N GLU A 502 -28.63 25.65 -1.28
CA GLU A 502 -28.87 24.97 -2.55
C GLU A 502 -27.68 24.10 -2.96
N SER A 503 -26.46 24.52 -2.62
CA SER A 503 -25.23 23.77 -2.92
C SER A 503 -25.03 22.52 -2.04
N LEU A 504 -25.70 22.45 -0.88
CA LEU A 504 -25.54 21.40 0.12
C LEU A 504 -26.62 20.32 0.02
N VAL A 505 -27.73 20.64 -0.63
CA VAL A 505 -28.91 19.77 -0.69
C VAL A 505 -29.10 19.11 -2.05
N ILE A 506 -28.13 19.27 -2.96
CA ILE A 506 -28.18 18.66 -4.29
C ILE A 506 -28.30 17.13 -4.16
N HIS A 507 -29.36 16.57 -4.75
CA HIS A 507 -29.57 15.13 -4.78
C HIS A 507 -28.43 14.43 -5.56
N PRO A 508 -27.84 13.34 -5.02
CA PRO A 508 -26.66 12.72 -5.61
C PRO A 508 -26.88 12.18 -7.02
N LEU A 509 -28.10 11.72 -7.35
CA LEU A 509 -28.45 11.35 -8.73
C LEU A 509 -28.34 12.52 -9.71
N SER A 510 -28.71 13.74 -9.31
CA SER A 510 -28.62 14.92 -10.16
C SER A 510 -27.15 15.26 -10.45
N THR A 511 -26.30 15.17 -9.43
CA THR A 511 -24.83 15.30 -9.60
C THR A 511 -24.28 14.21 -10.51
N LEU A 512 -24.66 12.95 -10.30
CA LEU A 512 -24.13 11.82 -11.06
C LEU A 512 -24.55 11.86 -12.53
N LYS A 513 -25.82 12.18 -12.82
CA LYS A 513 -26.35 12.37 -14.19
C LYS A 513 -25.74 13.59 -14.92
N GLY A 514 -25.13 14.51 -14.18
CA GLY A 514 -24.43 15.67 -14.76
C GLY A 514 -23.06 15.31 -15.38
N TYR A 515 -22.51 14.13 -15.08
CA TYR A 515 -21.28 13.65 -15.70
C TYR A 515 -21.55 12.89 -16.99
N LYS A 516 -20.57 12.91 -17.90
CA LYS A 516 -20.63 12.15 -19.17
C LYS A 516 -20.66 10.63 -18.97
N THR A 517 -19.97 10.13 -17.94
CA THR A 517 -19.91 8.72 -17.55
C THR A 517 -20.20 8.60 -16.07
N LEU A 518 -20.81 7.47 -15.66
CA LEU A 518 -21.13 7.24 -14.24
C LEU A 518 -19.84 7.00 -13.42
N ALA A 519 -18.93 6.17 -13.91
CA ALA A 519 -17.62 5.93 -13.30
C ALA A 519 -16.69 7.14 -13.46
N ASN A 520 -15.69 7.28 -12.57
CA ASN A 520 -14.70 8.36 -12.64
C ASN A 520 -13.60 8.05 -13.66
N ASN A 521 -13.70 8.66 -14.84
CA ASN A 521 -12.69 8.53 -15.89
C ASN A 521 -11.39 9.31 -15.64
N ARG A 522 -11.25 10.02 -14.51
CA ARG A 522 -10.00 10.74 -14.14
C ARG A 522 -9.09 9.92 -13.23
N ILE A 523 -9.61 8.88 -12.61
CA ILE A 523 -8.81 7.95 -11.82
C ILE A 523 -8.44 6.81 -12.75
N ALA A 524 -7.17 6.71 -13.12
CA ALA A 524 -6.68 5.64 -13.97
C ALA A 524 -6.98 4.29 -13.32
N LEU A 525 -7.46 3.30 -14.07
CA LEU A 525 -7.54 1.92 -13.59
C LEU A 525 -6.12 1.36 -13.39
N PRO A 526 -5.90 0.34 -12.53
CA PRO A 526 -4.56 -0.20 -12.29
C PRO A 526 -3.83 -0.64 -13.56
N ALA A 527 -4.54 -1.24 -14.52
CA ALA A 527 -4.00 -1.63 -15.84
C ALA A 527 -3.45 -0.44 -16.66
N ASN A 528 -4.01 0.76 -16.45
CA ASN A 528 -3.76 1.98 -17.22
C ASN A 528 -3.00 3.05 -16.42
N ILE A 529 -2.40 2.69 -15.28
CA ILE A 529 -1.76 3.68 -14.39
C ILE A 529 -0.58 4.41 -15.05
N PHE A 530 0.05 3.80 -16.06
CA PHE A 530 1.12 4.40 -16.87
C PHE A 530 0.61 5.11 -18.14
N GLY A 531 -0.70 5.37 -18.22
CA GLY A 531 -1.33 6.08 -19.32
C GLY A 531 -1.16 5.37 -20.66
N THR A 532 -0.82 6.14 -21.70
CA THR A 532 -0.62 5.62 -23.07
C THR A 532 0.79 5.08 -23.31
N GLU A 533 1.72 5.22 -22.35
CA GLU A 533 3.10 4.77 -22.53
C GLU A 533 3.19 3.25 -22.57
N ARG A 534 2.56 2.57 -21.60
CA ARG A 534 2.50 1.11 -21.51
C ARG A 534 1.31 0.64 -20.69
N GLN A 535 0.89 -0.61 -20.91
CA GLN A 535 0.01 -1.32 -19.99
C GLN A 535 0.79 -1.79 -18.75
N ASN A 536 0.13 -1.76 -17.59
CA ASN A 536 0.66 -2.32 -16.34
C ASN A 536 0.53 -3.86 -16.35
N SER A 537 1.41 -4.55 -15.64
CA SER A 537 1.28 -5.97 -15.36
C SER A 537 0.03 -6.29 -14.53
N LYS A 538 -0.62 -7.42 -14.81
CA LYS A 538 -1.81 -7.88 -14.06
C LYS A 538 -1.39 -8.69 -12.84
N GLY A 539 -1.85 -8.29 -11.65
CA GLY A 539 -1.74 -9.12 -10.45
C GLY A 539 -2.94 -10.04 -10.23
N LEU A 540 -3.09 -10.44 -8.97
CA LEU A 540 -4.15 -11.29 -8.46
C LEU A 540 -4.30 -11.02 -6.96
N ASN A 541 -5.53 -10.84 -6.48
CA ASN A 541 -5.77 -10.67 -5.05
C ASN A 541 -6.10 -12.02 -4.39
N LEU A 542 -5.15 -12.55 -3.61
CA LEU A 542 -5.29 -13.82 -2.89
C LEU A 542 -6.32 -13.77 -1.73
N ASN A 543 -6.74 -12.58 -1.31
CA ASN A 543 -7.70 -12.39 -0.24
C ASN A 543 -9.16 -12.53 -0.71
N ILE A 544 -9.39 -12.60 -2.03
CA ILE A 544 -10.74 -12.62 -2.61
C ILE A 544 -11.05 -14.01 -3.19
N MET A 545 -12.11 -14.67 -2.72
CA MET A 545 -12.41 -16.06 -3.09
C MET A 545 -12.62 -16.25 -4.60
N SER A 546 -13.27 -15.30 -5.28
CA SER A 546 -13.55 -15.37 -6.71
C SER A 546 -12.30 -15.31 -7.58
N GLU A 547 -11.19 -14.78 -7.05
CA GLU A 547 -9.90 -14.71 -7.74
C GLU A 547 -8.97 -15.84 -7.27
N SER A 548 -8.80 -16.00 -5.96
CA SER A 548 -7.88 -16.97 -5.36
C SER A 548 -8.28 -18.43 -5.62
N THR A 549 -9.56 -18.78 -5.54
CA THR A 549 -10.00 -20.18 -5.70
C THR A 549 -9.67 -20.77 -7.07
N PRO A 550 -10.07 -20.15 -8.20
CA PRO A 550 -9.70 -20.68 -9.53
C PRO A 550 -8.19 -20.65 -9.77
N PHE A 551 -7.49 -19.65 -9.24
CA PHE A 551 -6.04 -19.52 -9.38
C PHE A 551 -5.28 -20.63 -8.64
N LEU A 552 -5.57 -20.86 -7.36
CA LEU A 552 -4.93 -21.92 -6.57
C LEU A 552 -5.22 -23.30 -7.17
N ALA A 553 -6.43 -23.52 -7.68
CA ALA A 553 -6.77 -24.75 -8.41
C ALA A 553 -5.97 -24.91 -9.72
N ALA A 554 -5.60 -23.82 -10.39
CA ALA A 554 -4.76 -23.85 -11.57
C ALA A 554 -3.28 -24.12 -11.24
N ILE A 555 -2.75 -23.55 -10.15
CA ILE A 555 -1.39 -23.84 -9.64
C ILE A 555 -1.27 -25.30 -9.17
N GLU A 556 -2.29 -25.85 -8.51
CA GLU A 556 -2.26 -27.21 -7.95
C GLU A 556 -1.98 -28.27 -9.04
N LYS A 557 -2.33 -28.01 -10.30
CA LYS A 557 -2.01 -28.87 -11.46
C LYS A 557 -0.51 -29.10 -11.63
N TYR A 558 0.31 -28.16 -11.17
CA TYR A 558 1.77 -28.23 -11.25
C TYR A 558 2.42 -28.81 -10.01
N LYS A 559 1.67 -29.18 -8.95
CA LYS A 559 2.23 -29.66 -7.68
C LYS A 559 3.17 -30.85 -7.82
N ASN A 560 2.79 -31.82 -8.66
CA ASN A 560 3.56 -33.04 -8.92
C ASN A 560 4.21 -33.06 -10.32
N HIS A 561 4.19 -31.92 -11.03
CA HIS A 561 4.81 -31.84 -12.34
C HIS A 561 6.34 -31.97 -12.21
N THR A 562 6.99 -32.58 -13.20
CA THR A 562 8.46 -32.66 -13.25
C THR A 562 8.94 -32.10 -14.58
N TRP A 563 9.75 -31.05 -14.52
CA TRP A 563 10.25 -30.38 -15.71
C TRP A 563 11.59 -30.97 -16.17
N SER A 564 11.90 -30.77 -17.45
CA SER A 564 13.22 -31.05 -18.02
C SER A 564 13.73 -29.81 -18.73
N ALA A 565 14.99 -29.47 -18.52
CA ALA A 565 15.67 -28.37 -19.19
C ALA A 565 17.07 -28.80 -19.65
N GLY A 566 17.64 -28.02 -20.55
CA GLY A 566 18.99 -28.21 -21.06
C GLY A 566 19.47 -26.97 -21.80
N PRO A 567 20.68 -26.97 -22.36
CA PRO A 567 21.13 -25.88 -23.21
C PRO A 567 20.19 -25.76 -24.41
N LEU A 568 19.56 -24.60 -24.59
CA LEU A 568 18.70 -24.32 -25.72
C LEU A 568 19.51 -23.49 -26.71
N VAL A 569 20.03 -24.17 -27.73
CA VAL A 569 20.98 -23.59 -28.68
C VAL A 569 20.39 -23.69 -30.09
N ASN A 570 20.26 -22.57 -30.78
CA ASN A 570 19.58 -22.47 -32.08
C ASN A 570 18.18 -23.12 -32.08
N GLY A 571 17.51 -23.09 -30.92
CA GLY A 571 16.19 -23.64 -30.69
C GLY A 571 16.10 -25.16 -30.61
N GLU A 572 17.24 -25.84 -30.47
CA GLU A 572 17.34 -27.26 -30.12
C GLU A 572 17.81 -27.41 -28.68
N THR A 573 17.19 -28.33 -27.92
CA THR A 573 17.65 -28.64 -26.56
C THR A 573 18.72 -29.70 -26.64
N LEU A 574 19.94 -29.33 -26.28
CA LEU A 574 21.10 -30.21 -26.34
C LEU A 574 21.21 -31.09 -25.08
N SER A 575 21.87 -32.23 -25.23
CA SER A 575 22.19 -33.12 -24.11
C SER A 575 23.48 -32.67 -23.39
N GLY A 576 23.67 -33.16 -22.19
CA GLY A 576 24.81 -32.86 -21.34
C GLY A 576 24.74 -33.63 -20.03
N ASP A 577 25.59 -33.25 -19.07
CA ASP A 577 25.57 -33.85 -17.74
C ASP A 577 24.28 -33.46 -17.02
N ILE A 578 23.43 -34.45 -16.75
CA ILE A 578 22.13 -34.23 -16.11
C ILE A 578 22.33 -34.02 -14.60
N LYS A 579 21.73 -32.95 -14.09
CA LYS A 579 21.61 -32.63 -12.67
C LYS A 579 20.14 -32.64 -12.28
N GLU A 580 19.85 -33.19 -11.11
CA GLU A 580 18.52 -33.08 -10.52
C GLU A 580 18.41 -31.75 -9.78
N ILE A 581 17.29 -31.05 -9.98
CA ILE A 581 16.92 -29.86 -9.24
C ILE A 581 15.84 -30.27 -8.25
N VAL A 582 16.15 -30.09 -6.96
CA VAL A 582 15.27 -30.42 -5.85
C VAL A 582 14.67 -29.16 -5.26
N SER A 583 13.54 -29.28 -4.58
CA SER A 583 12.93 -28.14 -3.91
C SER A 583 13.74 -27.76 -2.67
N PRO A 584 14.02 -26.46 -2.44
CA PRO A 584 14.68 -26.03 -1.20
C PRO A 584 13.81 -26.24 0.04
N PHE A 585 12.49 -26.37 -0.14
CA PHE A 585 11.55 -26.65 0.95
C PHE A 585 11.69 -28.08 1.49
N ASP A 586 11.91 -29.04 0.58
CA ASP A 586 12.01 -30.46 0.88
C ASP A 586 12.84 -31.11 -0.22
N THR A 587 14.08 -31.45 0.12
CA THR A 587 15.08 -31.99 -0.81
C THR A 587 14.75 -33.39 -1.33
N SER A 588 13.76 -34.06 -0.75
CA SER A 588 13.24 -35.32 -1.30
C SER A 588 12.35 -35.10 -2.52
N LYS A 589 11.86 -33.86 -2.74
CA LYS A 589 10.99 -33.50 -3.85
C LYS A 589 11.80 -33.01 -5.04
N VAL A 590 11.85 -33.81 -6.09
CA VAL A 590 12.46 -33.43 -7.37
C VAL A 590 11.52 -32.47 -8.12
N VAL A 591 12.03 -31.29 -8.44
CA VAL A 591 11.37 -30.30 -9.31
C VAL A 591 11.55 -30.70 -10.76
N GLY A 592 12.77 -31.08 -11.14
CA GLY A 592 13.08 -31.44 -12.51
C GLY A 592 14.51 -31.87 -12.73
N LYS A 593 14.88 -32.01 -14.00
CA LYS A 593 16.22 -32.39 -14.44
C LYS A 593 16.77 -31.36 -15.42
N VAL A 594 18.04 -31.00 -15.27
CA VAL A 594 18.71 -30.01 -16.13
C VAL A 594 19.99 -30.61 -16.68
N ALA A 595 20.13 -30.67 -18.00
CA ALA A 595 21.41 -30.93 -18.63
C ALA A 595 22.27 -29.65 -18.60
N PHE A 596 23.50 -29.72 -18.09
CA PHE A 596 24.41 -28.57 -18.10
C PHE A 596 25.14 -28.42 -19.45
N ALA A 597 25.39 -27.18 -19.84
CA ALA A 597 26.10 -26.85 -21.07
C ALA A 597 27.55 -27.34 -21.02
N ASN A 598 27.94 -28.11 -22.02
CA ASN A 598 29.32 -28.52 -22.24
C ASN A 598 30.03 -27.55 -23.20
N LYS A 599 31.34 -27.78 -23.42
CA LYS A 599 32.15 -26.94 -24.32
C LYS A 599 31.57 -26.82 -25.74
N HIS A 600 30.97 -27.89 -26.25
CA HIS A 600 30.39 -27.90 -27.59
C HIS A 600 29.14 -27.00 -27.68
N ALA A 601 28.23 -27.10 -26.70
CA ALA A 601 27.05 -26.23 -26.61
C ALA A 601 27.45 -24.76 -26.46
N ILE A 602 28.47 -24.46 -25.64
CA ILE A 602 28.99 -23.09 -25.46
C ILE A 602 29.49 -22.53 -26.79
N GLU A 603 30.32 -23.29 -27.51
CA GLU A 603 30.85 -22.85 -28.81
C GLU A 603 29.75 -22.66 -29.85
N GLN A 604 28.80 -23.58 -29.95
CA GLN A 604 27.67 -23.47 -30.87
C GLN A 604 26.80 -22.25 -30.59
N ALA A 605 26.53 -21.95 -29.31
CA ALA A 605 25.76 -20.78 -28.91
C ALA A 605 26.48 -19.47 -29.26
N LEU A 606 27.78 -19.37 -28.99
CA LEU A 606 28.57 -18.18 -29.30
C LEU A 606 28.71 -17.98 -30.82
N ALA A 607 28.96 -19.06 -31.57
CA ALA A 607 29.03 -19.00 -33.03
C ALA A 607 27.69 -18.61 -33.66
N GLY A 608 26.58 -19.19 -33.19
CA GLY A 608 25.23 -18.83 -33.64
C GLY A 608 24.89 -17.37 -33.34
N ALA A 609 25.08 -16.94 -32.09
CA ALA A 609 24.82 -15.56 -31.69
C ALA A 609 25.70 -14.53 -32.43
N ALA A 610 26.95 -14.88 -32.77
CA ALA A 610 27.83 -14.04 -33.58
C ALA A 610 27.31 -13.91 -35.03
N ALA A 611 26.92 -15.04 -35.64
CA ALA A 611 26.45 -15.08 -37.02
C ALA A 611 25.12 -14.31 -37.21
N SER A 612 24.24 -14.34 -36.21
CA SER A 612 22.91 -13.72 -36.28
C SER A 612 22.88 -12.25 -35.86
N PHE A 613 23.94 -11.75 -35.20
CA PHE A 613 24.02 -10.37 -34.73
C PHE A 613 23.78 -9.33 -35.84
N PRO A 614 24.40 -9.39 -37.04
CA PRO A 614 24.16 -8.40 -38.08
C PRO A 614 22.71 -8.28 -38.51
N SER A 615 21.97 -9.39 -38.63
CA SER A 615 20.56 -9.35 -39.04
C SER A 615 19.67 -8.85 -37.90
N TRP A 616 19.92 -9.28 -36.65
CA TRP A 616 19.14 -8.82 -35.51
C TRP A 616 19.35 -7.34 -35.20
N CYS A 617 20.60 -6.86 -35.25
CA CYS A 617 20.93 -5.46 -35.08
C CYS A 617 20.26 -4.57 -36.14
N SER A 618 20.10 -5.10 -37.36
CA SER A 618 19.44 -4.40 -38.48
C SER A 618 17.91 -4.56 -38.49
N THR A 619 17.36 -5.43 -37.65
CA THR A 619 15.90 -5.61 -37.52
C THR A 619 15.29 -4.34 -36.94
N PRO A 620 14.23 -3.74 -37.51
CA PRO A 620 13.62 -2.52 -36.98
C PRO A 620 13.25 -2.62 -35.50
N VAL A 621 13.45 -1.54 -34.73
CA VAL A 621 13.19 -1.55 -33.27
C VAL A 621 11.72 -1.85 -32.96
N GLU A 622 10.80 -1.49 -33.85
CA GLU A 622 9.38 -1.76 -33.74
C GLU A 622 9.10 -3.27 -33.73
N VAL A 623 9.82 -4.05 -34.53
CA VAL A 623 9.69 -5.51 -34.59
C VAL A 623 10.25 -6.12 -33.31
N ARG A 624 11.44 -5.69 -32.88
CA ARG A 624 12.07 -6.19 -31.64
C ARG A 624 11.19 -5.88 -30.41
N ALA A 625 10.69 -4.66 -30.31
CA ALA A 625 9.80 -4.22 -29.26
C ALA A 625 8.44 -4.94 -29.28
N SER A 626 7.89 -5.25 -30.46
CA SER A 626 6.65 -6.03 -30.58
C SER A 626 6.84 -7.47 -30.09
N ALA A 627 7.99 -8.09 -30.36
CA ALA A 627 8.33 -9.40 -29.81
C ALA A 627 8.41 -9.38 -28.28
N LEU A 628 8.98 -8.33 -27.68
CA LEU A 628 9.00 -8.18 -26.21
C LEU A 628 7.60 -7.93 -25.62
N GLN A 629 6.74 -7.17 -26.30
CA GLN A 629 5.35 -7.01 -25.86
C GLN A 629 4.62 -8.36 -25.89
N LYS A 630 4.79 -9.14 -26.97
CA LYS A 630 4.22 -10.49 -27.06
C LYS A 630 4.79 -11.43 -26.00
N LEU A 631 6.08 -11.32 -25.65
CA LEU A 631 6.67 -12.09 -24.55
C LEU A 631 6.01 -11.72 -23.21
N ALA A 632 5.76 -10.44 -22.98
CA ALA A 632 5.06 -9.99 -21.77
C ALA A 632 3.66 -10.64 -21.67
N ASP A 633 2.93 -10.69 -22.78
CA ASP A 633 1.60 -11.31 -22.82
C ASP A 633 1.68 -12.84 -22.60
N LEU A 634 2.65 -13.52 -23.22
CA LEU A 634 2.87 -14.96 -23.02
C LEU A 634 3.30 -15.30 -21.58
N ILE A 635 4.05 -14.43 -20.91
CA ILE A 635 4.38 -14.58 -19.48
C ILE A 635 3.11 -14.46 -18.63
N GLU A 636 2.23 -13.49 -18.92
CA GLU A 636 0.95 -13.36 -18.22
C GLU A 636 0.00 -14.56 -18.47
N ASP A 637 0.00 -15.10 -19.69
CA ASP A 637 -0.83 -16.24 -20.10
C ASP A 637 -0.35 -17.57 -19.50
N ASN A 638 0.92 -17.66 -19.12
CA ASN A 638 1.53 -18.84 -18.47
C ASN A 638 1.85 -18.59 -16.98
N ARG A 639 1.19 -17.60 -16.35
CA ARG A 639 1.51 -17.15 -14.99
C ARG A 639 1.53 -18.28 -13.96
N GLU A 640 0.57 -19.20 -13.99
CA GLU A 640 0.42 -20.22 -12.95
C GLU A 640 1.57 -21.24 -13.00
N GLU A 641 2.02 -21.61 -14.20
CA GLU A 641 3.19 -22.48 -14.37
C GLU A 641 4.45 -21.80 -13.85
N LEU A 642 4.66 -20.53 -14.21
CA LEU A 642 5.83 -19.76 -13.82
C LEU A 642 5.87 -19.52 -12.30
N ILE A 643 4.72 -19.23 -11.67
CA ILE A 643 4.60 -19.09 -10.21
C ILE A 643 4.89 -20.44 -9.54
N ALA A 644 4.36 -21.55 -10.06
CA ALA A 644 4.63 -22.88 -9.53
C ALA A 644 6.13 -23.25 -9.62
N LEU A 645 6.79 -22.89 -10.72
CA LEU A 645 8.24 -23.02 -10.88
C LEU A 645 9.00 -22.16 -9.86
N CYS A 646 8.72 -20.85 -9.75
CA CYS A 646 9.37 -19.99 -8.76
C CYS A 646 9.16 -20.49 -7.32
N THR A 647 7.98 -21.03 -7.02
CA THR A 647 7.65 -21.59 -5.70
C THR A 647 8.45 -22.86 -5.43
N ARG A 648 8.44 -23.82 -6.36
CA ARG A 648 9.02 -25.15 -6.14
C ARG A 648 10.53 -25.18 -6.34
N GLU A 649 11.05 -24.44 -7.33
CA GLU A 649 12.46 -24.37 -7.70
C GLU A 649 13.24 -23.40 -6.80
N ALA A 650 12.70 -22.20 -6.55
CA ALA A 650 13.40 -21.14 -5.81
C ALA A 650 12.89 -20.93 -4.38
N GLY A 651 11.85 -21.66 -3.94
CA GLY A 651 11.33 -21.58 -2.57
C GLY A 651 10.53 -20.31 -2.27
N LYS A 652 10.04 -19.60 -3.30
CA LYS A 652 9.28 -18.37 -3.14
C LYS A 652 7.85 -18.62 -2.68
N SER A 653 7.32 -17.74 -1.81
CA SER A 653 5.89 -17.76 -1.52
C SER A 653 5.07 -17.51 -2.80
N ILE A 654 3.80 -17.91 -2.79
CA ILE A 654 2.90 -17.65 -3.93
C ILE A 654 2.84 -16.14 -4.25
N GLN A 655 2.78 -15.27 -3.24
CA GLN A 655 2.76 -13.82 -3.44
C GLN A 655 4.07 -13.32 -4.07
N ASP A 656 5.23 -13.78 -3.58
CA ASP A 656 6.52 -13.43 -4.18
C ASP A 656 6.61 -13.90 -5.65
N GLY A 657 5.98 -15.02 -5.99
CA GLY A 657 5.86 -15.51 -7.37
C GLY A 657 4.98 -14.62 -8.24
N ILE A 658 3.83 -14.16 -7.74
CA ILE A 658 2.95 -13.21 -8.45
C ILE A 658 3.72 -11.93 -8.76
N ASP A 659 4.39 -11.37 -7.75
CA ASP A 659 5.15 -10.12 -7.88
C ASP A 659 6.30 -10.26 -8.87
N GLU A 660 6.97 -11.41 -8.89
CA GLU A 660 8.06 -11.67 -9.82
C GLU A 660 7.59 -11.82 -11.28
N VAL A 661 6.47 -12.51 -11.52
CA VAL A 661 5.88 -12.59 -12.86
C VAL A 661 5.51 -11.19 -13.35
N ARG A 662 4.91 -10.36 -12.49
CA ARG A 662 4.58 -8.97 -12.81
C ARG A 662 5.81 -8.15 -13.17
N GLU A 663 6.88 -8.26 -12.38
CA GLU A 663 8.13 -7.55 -12.64
C GLU A 663 8.76 -7.95 -13.99
N ALA A 664 8.73 -9.24 -14.35
CA ALA A 664 9.19 -9.73 -15.65
C ALA A 664 8.40 -9.12 -16.83
N VAL A 665 7.06 -9.09 -16.71
CA VAL A 665 6.15 -8.47 -17.69
C VAL A 665 6.45 -6.98 -17.82
N ASP A 666 6.64 -6.30 -16.70
CA ASP A 666 6.91 -4.86 -16.69
C ASP A 666 8.26 -4.53 -17.34
N PHE A 667 9.31 -5.34 -17.14
CA PHE A 667 10.58 -5.17 -17.85
C PHE A 667 10.42 -5.28 -19.37
N CYS A 668 9.71 -6.31 -19.86
CA CYS A 668 9.45 -6.48 -21.28
C CYS A 668 8.71 -5.28 -21.88
N ARG A 669 7.61 -4.84 -21.25
CA ARG A 669 6.80 -3.70 -21.72
C ARG A 669 7.58 -2.39 -21.62
N TYR A 670 8.29 -2.16 -20.53
CA TYR A 670 9.06 -0.94 -20.32
C TYR A 670 10.20 -0.79 -21.33
N TYR A 671 11.04 -1.81 -21.51
CA TYR A 671 12.17 -1.73 -22.44
C TYR A 671 11.74 -1.69 -23.91
N ALA A 672 10.60 -2.30 -24.26
CA ALA A 672 10.00 -2.13 -25.59
C ALA A 672 9.70 -0.65 -25.90
N VAL A 673 9.14 0.08 -24.92
CA VAL A 673 8.82 1.50 -25.04
C VAL A 673 10.09 2.35 -25.07
N GLN A 674 11.03 2.11 -24.15
CA GLN A 674 12.28 2.87 -24.10
C GLN A 674 13.11 2.68 -25.38
N ALA A 675 13.20 1.47 -25.91
CA ALA A 675 13.92 1.20 -27.15
C ALA A 675 13.29 1.93 -28.35
N LYS A 676 11.95 1.90 -28.47
CA LYS A 676 11.25 2.69 -29.51
C LYS A 676 11.55 4.18 -29.37
N ARG A 677 11.47 4.74 -28.15
CA ARG A 677 11.77 6.16 -27.89
C ARG A 677 13.19 6.52 -28.30
N MET A 678 14.17 5.64 -28.05
CA MET A 678 15.59 5.92 -28.28
C MET A 678 16.06 5.62 -29.71
N MET A 679 15.49 4.62 -30.39
CA MET A 679 16.10 4.02 -31.59
C MET A 679 15.20 4.04 -32.84
N ALA A 680 13.95 4.54 -32.75
CA ALA A 680 13.02 4.53 -33.89
C ALA A 680 13.50 5.39 -35.06
N GLN A 681 14.20 6.48 -34.78
CA GLN A 681 14.77 7.40 -35.77
C GLN A 681 16.16 7.86 -35.31
N PRO A 682 17.08 8.17 -36.23
CA PRO A 682 18.33 8.81 -35.86
C PRO A 682 18.08 10.20 -35.27
N GLU A 683 18.94 10.62 -34.34
CA GLU A 683 18.95 11.99 -33.84
C GLU A 683 19.65 12.90 -34.86
N ARG A 684 18.94 13.92 -35.34
CA ARG A 684 19.53 14.91 -36.24
C ARG A 684 20.34 15.92 -35.42
N LEU A 685 21.64 15.95 -35.64
CA LEU A 685 22.56 16.85 -34.94
C LEU A 685 22.63 18.22 -35.65
N PRO A 686 22.88 19.31 -34.90
CA PRO A 686 23.15 20.61 -35.50
C PRO A 686 24.42 20.56 -36.36
N GLY A 687 24.43 21.34 -37.44
CA GLY A 687 25.55 21.40 -38.38
C GLY A 687 25.43 22.59 -39.34
N PRO A 688 26.46 22.81 -40.17
CA PRO A 688 26.43 23.86 -41.18
C PRO A 688 25.35 23.59 -42.24
N THR A 689 24.93 24.66 -42.93
CA THR A 689 24.08 24.49 -44.11
C THR A 689 24.78 23.60 -45.15
N GLY A 690 24.00 22.79 -45.86
CA GLY A 690 24.56 21.88 -46.86
C GLY A 690 25.17 20.60 -46.27
N GLU A 691 24.98 20.34 -44.99
CA GLU A 691 25.40 19.12 -44.31
C GLU A 691 24.25 18.50 -43.51
N ILE A 692 24.13 17.17 -43.52
CA ILE A 692 23.23 16.42 -42.65
C ILE A 692 24.09 15.56 -41.72
N ASN A 693 23.94 15.77 -40.41
CA ASN A 693 24.57 14.98 -39.37
C ASN A 693 23.49 14.20 -38.61
N GLU A 694 23.64 12.88 -38.56
CA GLU A 694 22.68 11.98 -37.94
C GLU A 694 23.39 11.00 -37.02
N LEU A 695 22.94 10.91 -35.77
CA LEU A 695 23.42 9.96 -34.77
C LEU A 695 22.49 8.74 -34.73
N PHE A 696 23.06 7.57 -34.96
CA PHE A 696 22.39 6.28 -34.89
C PHE A 696 22.83 5.52 -33.64
N LEU A 697 21.87 4.81 -33.04
CA LEU A 697 22.11 3.90 -31.92
C LEU A 697 21.91 2.46 -32.41
N GLN A 698 22.89 1.59 -32.18
CA GLN A 698 22.85 0.19 -32.63
C GLN A 698 23.37 -0.75 -31.53
N GLY A 699 23.05 -2.04 -31.61
CA GLY A 699 23.57 -3.04 -30.66
C GLY A 699 25.10 -3.14 -30.69
N ARG A 700 25.70 -3.62 -29.61
CA ARG A 700 27.16 -3.82 -29.48
C ARG A 700 27.65 -5.16 -30.00
N GLY A 701 26.83 -6.20 -29.99
CA GLY A 701 27.23 -7.55 -30.37
C GLY A 701 26.48 -8.62 -29.59
N ILE A 702 27.20 -9.66 -29.16
CA ILE A 702 26.69 -10.66 -28.21
C ILE A 702 26.76 -10.06 -26.80
N PHE A 703 25.62 -9.98 -26.11
CA PHE A 703 25.57 -9.70 -24.68
C PHE A 703 25.44 -11.00 -23.90
N VAL A 704 26.33 -11.19 -22.93
CA VAL A 704 26.22 -12.28 -21.97
C VAL A 704 25.40 -11.81 -20.77
N CYS A 705 24.25 -12.43 -20.54
CA CYS A 705 23.36 -12.12 -19.41
C CYS A 705 23.49 -13.21 -18.34
N ILE A 706 23.99 -12.86 -17.16
CA ILE A 706 24.19 -13.78 -16.03
C ILE A 706 23.30 -13.33 -14.88
N SER A 707 22.31 -14.16 -14.53
CA SER A 707 21.27 -13.83 -13.55
C SER A 707 21.41 -14.63 -12.25
N PRO A 708 20.87 -14.12 -11.12
CA PRO A 708 20.90 -14.78 -9.84
C PRO A 708 19.71 -15.74 -9.66
N TRP A 709 19.73 -16.54 -8.60
CA TRP A 709 18.67 -17.49 -8.24
C TRP A 709 17.50 -16.85 -7.49
N ASN A 710 17.66 -15.66 -6.92
CA ASN A 710 16.68 -15.06 -6.02
C ASN A 710 15.57 -14.28 -6.74
N PHE A 711 15.79 -13.90 -8.00
CA PHE A 711 14.78 -13.44 -8.95
C PHE A 711 15.01 -14.17 -10.28
N PRO A 712 14.73 -15.48 -10.30
CA PRO A 712 15.15 -16.35 -11.38
C PRO A 712 14.38 -16.14 -12.68
N LEU A 713 13.24 -15.42 -12.64
CA LEU A 713 12.47 -15.02 -13.81
C LEU A 713 12.63 -13.52 -14.12
N ALA A 714 12.37 -12.64 -13.15
CA ALA A 714 12.29 -11.19 -13.42
C ALA A 714 13.63 -10.58 -13.82
N ILE A 715 14.69 -10.81 -13.04
CA ILE A 715 16.03 -10.28 -13.37
C ILE A 715 16.58 -10.98 -14.62
N PHE A 716 16.34 -12.29 -14.76
CA PHE A 716 16.74 -13.06 -15.94
C PHE A 716 16.17 -12.47 -17.24
N ILE A 717 14.84 -12.29 -17.29
CA ILE A 717 14.17 -11.67 -18.43
C ILE A 717 14.52 -10.20 -18.55
N GLY A 718 14.63 -9.44 -17.46
CA GLY A 718 14.97 -8.02 -17.48
C GLY A 718 16.32 -7.75 -18.17
N GLN A 719 17.35 -8.52 -17.84
CA GLN A 719 18.67 -8.40 -18.49
C GLN A 719 18.59 -8.76 -19.99
N ALA A 720 17.98 -9.90 -20.32
CA ALA A 720 17.89 -10.38 -21.69
C ALA A 720 17.03 -9.45 -22.57
N ALA A 721 15.87 -9.01 -22.07
CA ALA A 721 14.95 -8.12 -22.77
C ALA A 721 15.62 -6.77 -23.09
N ALA A 722 16.39 -6.20 -22.16
CA ALA A 722 17.13 -4.96 -22.41
C ALA A 722 18.15 -5.12 -23.56
N ALA A 723 18.95 -6.18 -23.52
CA ALA A 723 19.94 -6.46 -24.56
C ALA A 723 19.28 -6.71 -25.93
N LEU A 724 18.21 -7.51 -25.98
CA LEU A 724 17.45 -7.80 -27.19
C LEU A 724 16.79 -6.53 -27.76
N ALA A 725 16.19 -5.69 -26.91
CA ALA A 725 15.55 -4.44 -27.32
C ALA A 725 16.56 -3.49 -28.00
N ALA A 726 17.78 -3.43 -27.46
CA ALA A 726 18.90 -2.66 -27.99
C ALA A 726 19.54 -3.24 -29.26
N GLY A 727 19.07 -4.40 -29.75
CA GLY A 727 19.55 -5.03 -30.99
C GLY A 727 20.77 -5.94 -30.81
N ASN A 728 21.02 -6.42 -29.60
CA ASN A 728 22.09 -7.40 -29.32
C ASN A 728 21.55 -8.83 -29.42
N THR A 729 22.39 -9.77 -29.84
CA THR A 729 22.14 -11.20 -29.57
C THR A 729 22.52 -11.50 -28.12
N VAL A 730 21.90 -12.52 -27.54
CA VAL A 730 22.02 -12.80 -26.10
C VAL A 730 22.44 -14.24 -25.87
N VAL A 731 23.43 -14.42 -25.00
CA VAL A 731 23.75 -15.70 -24.37
C VAL A 731 23.36 -15.59 -22.90
N ALA A 732 22.26 -16.24 -22.52
CA ALA A 732 21.70 -16.19 -21.19
C ALA A 732 22.17 -17.38 -20.35
N LYS A 733 22.77 -17.09 -19.20
CA LYS A 733 23.25 -18.06 -18.20
C LYS A 733 22.51 -17.82 -16.89
N PRO A 734 21.54 -18.67 -16.50
CA PRO A 734 20.85 -18.54 -15.21
C PRO A 734 21.73 -19.03 -14.06
N ALA A 735 21.35 -18.76 -12.81
CA ALA A 735 21.90 -19.47 -11.67
C ALA A 735 21.62 -20.98 -11.77
N GLU A 736 22.53 -21.80 -11.27
CA GLU A 736 22.45 -23.26 -11.39
C GLU A 736 21.27 -23.85 -10.59
N GLN A 737 20.89 -23.20 -9.50
CA GLN A 737 19.77 -23.60 -8.66
C GLN A 737 18.41 -23.43 -9.35
N THR A 738 18.30 -22.48 -10.30
CA THR A 738 17.02 -22.03 -10.87
C THR A 738 17.02 -22.01 -12.40
N SER A 739 17.53 -23.09 -13.00
CA SER A 739 17.69 -23.18 -14.46
C SER A 739 16.41 -23.54 -15.20
N ILE A 740 15.43 -24.17 -14.55
CA ILE A 740 14.20 -24.65 -15.20
C ILE A 740 13.29 -23.48 -15.55
N VAL A 741 13.05 -22.55 -14.62
CA VAL A 741 12.25 -21.35 -14.90
C VAL A 741 12.88 -20.48 -15.99
N GLY A 742 14.21 -20.33 -15.99
CA GLY A 742 14.94 -19.62 -17.04
C GLY A 742 14.77 -20.29 -18.40
N TYR A 743 14.84 -21.63 -18.47
CA TYR A 743 14.59 -22.39 -19.70
C TYR A 743 13.18 -22.17 -20.23
N ARG A 744 12.16 -22.26 -19.36
CA ARG A 744 10.76 -22.00 -19.73
C ARG A 744 10.57 -20.57 -20.27
N ALA A 745 11.20 -19.59 -19.63
CA ALA A 745 11.13 -18.20 -20.07
C ALA A 745 11.74 -17.99 -21.47
N VAL A 746 12.85 -18.68 -21.81
CA VAL A 746 13.44 -18.62 -23.16
C VAL A 746 12.55 -19.31 -24.20
N GLN A 747 11.88 -20.42 -23.85
CA GLN A 747 10.89 -21.04 -24.75
C GLN A 747 9.77 -20.06 -25.11
N LEU A 748 9.24 -19.33 -24.11
CA LEU A 748 8.23 -18.28 -24.33
C LEU A 748 8.78 -17.13 -25.18
N ALA A 749 10.05 -16.73 -25.00
CA ALA A 749 10.68 -15.71 -25.84
C ALA A 749 10.76 -16.12 -27.31
N HIS A 750 11.05 -17.39 -27.59
CA HIS A 750 11.02 -17.91 -28.96
C HIS A 750 9.61 -17.96 -29.54
N GLU A 751 8.62 -18.36 -28.75
CA GLU A 751 7.20 -18.31 -29.14
C GLU A 751 6.71 -16.88 -29.40
N ALA A 752 7.27 -15.91 -28.68
CA ALA A 752 7.03 -14.48 -28.87
C ALA A 752 7.63 -13.92 -30.18
N GLY A 753 8.47 -14.70 -30.87
CA GLY A 753 9.10 -14.32 -32.13
C GLY A 753 10.54 -13.83 -32.00
N ILE A 754 11.19 -13.98 -30.82
CA ILE A 754 12.64 -13.79 -30.72
C ILE A 754 13.33 -14.96 -31.43
N PRO A 755 14.17 -14.71 -32.46
CA PRO A 755 14.78 -15.79 -33.22
C PRO A 755 15.61 -16.73 -32.34
N LYS A 756 15.56 -18.02 -32.68
CA LYS A 756 16.20 -19.13 -31.95
C LYS A 756 17.73 -19.04 -31.88
N ASP A 757 18.31 -18.39 -32.86
CA ASP A 757 19.74 -18.13 -33.02
C ASP A 757 20.18 -16.79 -32.39
N VAL A 758 19.22 -15.91 -32.06
CA VAL A 758 19.44 -14.61 -31.42
C VAL A 758 19.50 -14.70 -29.90
N LEU A 759 18.69 -15.57 -29.30
CA LEU A 759 18.68 -15.81 -27.85
C LEU A 759 19.07 -17.26 -27.57
N GLN A 760 20.22 -17.44 -26.93
CA GLN A 760 20.78 -18.75 -26.57
C GLN A 760 20.71 -18.94 -25.06
N PHE A 761 20.46 -20.17 -24.59
CA PHE A 761 20.37 -20.49 -23.16
C PHE A 761 21.41 -21.54 -22.77
N LEU A 762 22.27 -21.20 -21.80
CA LEU A 762 23.37 -22.07 -21.35
C LEU A 762 23.30 -22.28 -19.82
N PRO A 763 22.58 -23.30 -19.33
CA PRO A 763 22.56 -23.63 -17.90
C PRO A 763 23.88 -24.28 -17.48
N GLY A 764 24.29 -24.05 -16.24
CA GLY A 764 25.46 -24.71 -15.65
C GLY A 764 26.16 -23.86 -14.59
N THR A 765 27.33 -24.29 -14.14
CA THR A 765 28.02 -23.62 -13.03
C THR A 765 28.74 -22.35 -13.47
N GLY A 766 28.97 -21.44 -12.52
CA GLY A 766 29.78 -20.24 -12.77
C GLY A 766 31.22 -20.56 -13.17
N ALA A 767 31.83 -21.58 -12.54
CA ALA A 767 33.22 -21.96 -12.78
C ALA A 767 33.45 -22.55 -14.18
N THR A 768 32.47 -23.28 -14.73
CA THR A 768 32.59 -23.92 -16.03
C THR A 768 32.00 -23.07 -17.15
N VAL A 769 30.70 -22.81 -17.11
CA VAL A 769 29.98 -22.11 -18.17
C VAL A 769 30.24 -20.60 -18.09
N GLY A 770 30.09 -20.01 -16.90
CA GLY A 770 30.25 -18.56 -16.69
C GLY A 770 31.66 -18.06 -17.02
N SER A 771 32.69 -18.77 -16.58
CA SER A 771 34.08 -18.43 -16.90
C SER A 771 34.35 -18.53 -18.40
N ALA A 772 33.88 -19.59 -19.07
CA ALA A 772 34.15 -19.80 -20.49
C ALA A 772 33.52 -18.72 -21.37
N ILE A 773 32.26 -18.36 -21.11
CA ILE A 773 31.56 -17.34 -21.90
C ILE A 773 32.09 -15.93 -21.67
N THR A 774 32.53 -15.59 -20.45
CA THR A 774 33.04 -14.25 -20.12
C THR A 774 34.46 -14.01 -20.64
N SER A 775 35.24 -15.06 -20.87
CA SER A 775 36.59 -14.97 -21.46
C SER A 775 36.60 -14.94 -23.00
N ASP A 776 35.46 -15.17 -23.67
CA ASP A 776 35.43 -15.26 -25.14
C ASP A 776 35.55 -13.89 -25.81
N ASP A 777 36.38 -13.78 -26.85
CA ASP A 777 36.66 -12.49 -27.50
C ASP A 777 35.51 -11.96 -28.37
N ARG A 778 34.53 -12.80 -28.74
CA ARG A 778 33.39 -12.41 -29.61
C ARG A 778 32.33 -11.58 -28.88
N ILE A 779 32.31 -11.58 -27.55
CA ILE A 779 31.25 -10.90 -26.79
C ILE A 779 31.45 -9.38 -26.82
N GLY A 780 30.34 -8.64 -26.92
CA GLY A 780 30.27 -7.18 -26.94
C GLY A 780 29.86 -6.54 -25.62
N GLY A 781 29.50 -7.33 -24.60
CA GLY A 781 29.11 -6.85 -23.28
C GLY A 781 28.74 -7.96 -22.31
N VAL A 782 28.78 -7.66 -21.00
CA VAL A 782 28.28 -8.53 -19.94
C VAL A 782 27.28 -7.76 -19.08
N CYS A 783 26.12 -8.35 -18.84
CA CYS A 783 25.15 -7.90 -17.85
C CYS A 783 25.05 -8.97 -16.76
N PHE A 784 25.52 -8.65 -15.57
CA PHE A 784 25.64 -9.56 -14.43
C PHE A 784 24.83 -9.04 -13.25
N THR A 785 24.13 -9.96 -12.59
CA THR A 785 23.57 -9.71 -11.26
C THR A 785 23.90 -10.87 -10.33
N GLY A 786 24.50 -10.57 -9.17
CA GLY A 786 24.94 -11.57 -8.21
C GLY A 786 25.94 -11.02 -7.20
N SER A 787 26.83 -11.87 -6.66
CA SER A 787 27.74 -11.42 -5.59
C SER A 787 28.79 -10.41 -6.07
N THR A 788 29.19 -9.48 -5.18
CA THR A 788 30.29 -8.54 -5.43
C THR A 788 31.61 -9.25 -5.72
N GLY A 789 31.86 -10.41 -5.10
CA GLY A 789 33.04 -11.24 -5.36
C GLY A 789 33.09 -11.75 -6.79
N THR A 790 31.96 -12.28 -7.29
CA THR A 790 31.82 -12.76 -8.68
C THR A 790 31.91 -11.61 -9.69
N ALA A 791 31.30 -10.45 -9.41
CA ALA A 791 31.41 -9.29 -10.28
C ALA A 791 32.87 -8.82 -10.44
N LYS A 792 33.65 -8.78 -9.35
CA LYS A 792 35.09 -8.46 -9.39
C LYS A 792 35.89 -9.48 -10.20
N LEU A 793 35.55 -10.76 -10.12
CA LEU A 793 36.17 -11.81 -10.93
C LEU A 793 35.88 -11.60 -12.41
N ILE A 794 34.61 -11.41 -12.79
CA ILE A 794 34.20 -11.13 -14.17
C ILE A 794 34.93 -9.90 -14.70
N ASN A 795 34.98 -8.82 -13.93
CA ASN A 795 35.65 -7.59 -14.35
C ASN A 795 37.15 -7.82 -14.65
N ARG A 796 37.85 -8.61 -13.81
CA ARG A 796 39.24 -8.98 -14.07
C ARG A 796 39.39 -9.84 -15.32
N THR A 797 38.50 -10.83 -15.50
CA THR A 797 38.47 -11.67 -16.71
C THR A 797 38.29 -10.82 -17.96
N LEU A 798 37.36 -9.87 -17.95
CA LEU A 798 37.12 -8.96 -19.06
C LEU A 798 38.33 -8.07 -19.36
N ALA A 799 39.04 -7.60 -18.33
CA ALA A 799 40.25 -6.80 -18.48
C ALA A 799 41.47 -7.59 -19.01
N MET A 800 41.46 -8.91 -18.90
CA MET A 800 42.53 -9.80 -19.40
C MET A 800 42.31 -10.26 -20.86
N ARG A 801 41.18 -9.89 -21.47
CA ARG A 801 40.92 -10.22 -22.88
C ARG A 801 41.77 -9.36 -23.81
N GLU A 802 42.14 -9.93 -24.95
CA GLU A 802 42.90 -9.24 -26.00
C GLU A 802 41.98 -8.43 -26.94
N GLY A 803 40.67 -8.69 -26.91
CA GLY A 803 39.66 -7.98 -27.69
C GLY A 803 39.35 -6.55 -27.22
N ALA A 804 38.26 -5.97 -27.76
CA ALA A 804 37.81 -4.63 -27.38
C ALA A 804 37.44 -4.55 -25.89
N ILE A 805 37.64 -3.37 -25.28
CA ILE A 805 37.14 -3.09 -23.93
C ILE A 805 35.62 -3.01 -23.99
N ILE A 806 34.95 -4.00 -23.40
CA ILE A 806 33.49 -4.10 -23.42
C ILE A 806 32.84 -3.61 -22.13
N PRO A 807 31.56 -3.17 -22.18
CA PRO A 807 30.79 -2.86 -20.99
C PRO A 807 30.58 -4.07 -20.07
N LEU A 808 30.73 -3.82 -18.77
CA LEU A 808 30.16 -4.61 -17.70
C LEU A 808 29.08 -3.78 -17.01
N ILE A 809 27.87 -4.33 -16.94
CA ILE A 809 26.82 -3.91 -16.01
C ILE A 809 26.82 -4.94 -14.90
N ALA A 810 27.18 -4.56 -13.68
CA ALA A 810 27.19 -5.45 -12.54
C ALA A 810 26.34 -4.87 -11.41
N GLU A 811 25.18 -5.47 -11.18
CA GLU A 811 24.34 -5.19 -10.01
C GLU A 811 24.63 -6.24 -8.94
N THR A 812 24.89 -5.82 -7.71
CA THR A 812 25.38 -6.72 -6.66
C THR A 812 24.68 -6.48 -5.32
N GLY A 813 25.26 -6.96 -4.22
CA GLY A 813 24.65 -6.97 -2.89
C GLY A 813 24.57 -5.61 -2.20
N GLY A 814 24.01 -5.59 -0.99
CA GLY A 814 23.93 -4.39 -0.17
C GLY A 814 23.99 -4.69 1.32
N GLN A 815 24.60 -3.79 2.09
CA GLN A 815 24.43 -3.74 3.55
C GLN A 815 23.33 -2.74 3.91
N ASN A 816 22.11 -3.03 3.46
CA ASN A 816 21.02 -2.05 3.45
C ASN A 816 20.58 -1.68 4.86
N ALA A 817 20.42 -0.37 5.07
CA ALA A 817 20.03 0.21 6.34
C ALA A 817 18.57 0.68 6.35
N MET A 818 17.97 0.75 7.54
CA MET A 818 16.77 1.54 7.78
C MET A 818 17.02 2.45 8.98
N VAL A 819 16.70 3.73 8.87
CA VAL A 819 16.82 4.70 9.97
C VAL A 819 15.41 5.07 10.45
N VAL A 820 15.15 4.88 11.74
CA VAL A 820 13.86 5.14 12.37
C VAL A 820 14.05 6.14 13.50
N ASP A 821 13.40 7.29 13.39
CA ASP A 821 13.38 8.31 14.45
C ASP A 821 12.15 8.19 15.37
N SER A 822 12.14 9.00 16.43
CA SER A 822 11.10 9.00 17.46
C SER A 822 9.74 9.56 17.01
N THR A 823 9.65 10.18 15.84
CA THR A 823 8.39 10.69 15.29
C THR A 823 7.53 9.59 14.67
N SER A 824 8.14 8.45 14.37
CA SER A 824 7.55 7.38 13.60
C SER A 824 6.48 6.61 14.36
N GLN A 825 5.48 6.09 13.64
CA GLN A 825 4.44 5.24 14.23
C GLN A 825 4.97 3.81 14.41
N PRO A 826 5.08 3.28 15.64
CA PRO A 826 5.70 1.97 15.89
C PRO A 826 5.05 0.82 15.12
N GLU A 827 3.72 0.82 15.00
CA GLU A 827 2.99 -0.27 14.36
C GLU A 827 3.30 -0.35 12.85
N GLN A 828 3.31 0.80 12.17
CA GLN A 828 3.71 0.87 10.75
C GLN A 828 5.19 0.47 10.57
N VAL A 829 6.07 1.02 11.41
CA VAL A 829 7.51 0.75 11.38
C VAL A 829 7.79 -0.75 11.53
N VAL A 830 7.14 -1.42 12.50
CA VAL A 830 7.36 -2.85 12.73
C VAL A 830 6.90 -3.69 11.53
N ASN A 831 5.76 -3.38 10.93
CA ASN A 831 5.30 -4.07 9.72
C ASN A 831 6.32 -3.93 8.58
N ASP A 832 6.84 -2.72 8.35
CA ASP A 832 7.84 -2.45 7.31
C ASP A 832 9.20 -3.09 7.61
N ILE A 833 9.64 -3.14 8.88
CA ILE A 833 10.86 -3.83 9.32
C ILE A 833 10.74 -5.33 9.08
N VAL A 834 9.66 -5.95 9.56
CA VAL A 834 9.44 -7.40 9.48
C VAL A 834 9.33 -7.82 8.01
N SER A 835 8.54 -7.09 7.22
CA SER A 835 8.41 -7.32 5.78
C SER A 835 9.76 -7.17 5.07
N ALA A 836 10.48 -6.06 5.28
CA ALA A 836 11.75 -5.83 4.58
C ALA A 836 12.88 -6.79 5.01
N SER A 837 12.82 -7.37 6.21
CA SER A 837 13.88 -8.25 6.74
C SER A 837 13.66 -9.72 6.40
N PHE A 838 12.41 -10.20 6.43
CA PHE A 838 12.12 -11.64 6.46
C PHE A 838 11.33 -12.15 5.25
N THR A 839 10.67 -11.29 4.47
CA THR A 839 10.01 -11.68 3.21
C THR A 839 11.02 -12.38 2.29
N SER A 840 10.61 -13.47 1.64
CA SER A 840 11.49 -14.33 0.82
C SER A 840 12.70 -14.88 1.59
N ALA A 841 12.56 -15.12 2.91
CA ALA A 841 13.65 -15.48 3.82
C ALA A 841 14.82 -14.48 3.79
N GLY A 842 14.53 -13.18 3.59
CA GLY A 842 15.56 -12.15 3.48
C GLY A 842 16.47 -12.29 2.26
N GLN A 843 16.11 -13.11 1.27
CA GLN A 843 16.90 -13.38 0.06
C GLN A 843 16.65 -12.34 -1.05
N ARG A 844 16.45 -11.08 -0.67
CA ARG A 844 16.35 -9.95 -1.60
C ARG A 844 17.60 -9.09 -1.45
N CYS A 845 18.16 -8.62 -2.56
CA CYS A 845 19.28 -7.67 -2.52
C CYS A 845 18.89 -6.36 -1.83
N SER A 846 17.60 -6.01 -1.80
CA SER A 846 17.02 -4.87 -1.08
C SER A 846 16.57 -5.16 0.35
N ALA A 847 16.73 -6.38 0.86
CA ALA A 847 16.27 -6.72 2.21
C ALA A 847 17.00 -5.89 3.27
N LEU A 848 16.28 -5.54 4.33
CA LEU A 848 16.81 -4.82 5.48
C LEU A 848 17.84 -5.69 6.22
N ARG A 849 19.07 -5.18 6.32
CA ARG A 849 20.17 -5.85 7.04
C ARG A 849 20.45 -5.20 8.38
N VAL A 850 20.36 -3.87 8.45
CA VAL A 850 20.73 -3.09 9.65
C VAL A 850 19.68 -2.02 9.94
N LEU A 851 19.00 -2.14 11.07
CA LEU A 851 18.07 -1.15 11.59
C LEU A 851 18.79 -0.21 12.55
N PHE A 852 18.86 1.07 12.22
CA PHE A 852 19.22 2.15 13.14
C PHE A 852 17.96 2.71 13.78
N LEU A 853 17.83 2.51 15.09
CA LEU A 853 16.63 2.84 15.84
C LEU A 853 16.94 3.88 16.91
N GLN A 854 16.23 5.01 16.90
CA GLN A 854 16.48 6.05 17.89
C GLN A 854 16.19 5.52 19.30
N ALA A 855 17.13 5.75 20.22
CA ALA A 855 17.14 5.17 21.57
C ALA A 855 15.84 5.42 22.34
N ASP A 856 15.22 6.60 22.15
CA ASP A 856 14.01 7.02 22.87
C ASP A 856 12.76 6.18 22.56
N VAL A 857 12.72 5.51 21.41
CA VAL A 857 11.62 4.63 20.99
C VAL A 857 12.03 3.16 20.86
N ALA A 858 13.32 2.86 21.04
CA ALA A 858 13.89 1.56 20.74
C ALA A 858 13.22 0.41 21.50
N ASP A 859 13.07 0.53 22.83
CA ASP A 859 12.52 -0.57 23.63
C ASP A 859 11.07 -0.90 23.25
N ARG A 860 10.25 0.12 22.97
CA ARG A 860 8.85 -0.09 22.54
C ARG A 860 8.79 -0.76 21.17
N VAL A 861 9.55 -0.25 20.19
CA VAL A 861 9.57 -0.81 18.83
C VAL A 861 10.10 -2.25 18.85
N LEU A 862 11.13 -2.52 19.64
CA LEU A 862 11.69 -3.87 19.80
C LEU A 862 10.72 -4.84 20.48
N ASP A 863 9.96 -4.42 21.50
CA ASP A 863 8.93 -5.27 22.14
C ASP A 863 7.85 -5.69 21.12
N VAL A 864 7.34 -4.72 20.35
CA VAL A 864 6.32 -4.99 19.31
C VAL A 864 6.91 -5.83 18.18
N MET A 865 8.15 -5.57 17.76
CA MET A 865 8.85 -6.35 16.73
C MET A 865 9.04 -7.81 17.15
N LYS A 866 9.42 -8.09 18.41
CA LYS A 866 9.54 -9.47 18.92
C LYS A 866 8.21 -10.21 18.81
N GLY A 867 7.12 -9.58 19.24
CA GLY A 867 5.80 -10.20 19.15
C GLY A 867 5.32 -10.37 17.71
N ALA A 868 5.62 -9.42 16.82
CA ALA A 868 5.29 -9.56 15.40
C ALA A 868 6.08 -10.70 14.73
N MET A 869 7.36 -10.88 15.11
CA MET A 869 8.16 -12.03 14.67
C MET A 869 7.55 -13.35 15.15
N GLU A 870 7.01 -13.40 16.37
CA GLU A 870 6.36 -14.60 16.93
C GLU A 870 5.13 -15.06 16.14
N GLU A 871 4.53 -14.16 15.38
CA GLU A 871 3.35 -14.45 14.59
C GLU A 871 3.66 -14.94 13.18
N LEU A 872 4.93 -14.93 12.74
CA LEU A 872 5.36 -15.41 11.42
C LEU A 872 5.21 -16.93 11.30
N THR A 873 4.66 -17.38 10.17
CA THR A 873 4.59 -18.78 9.78
C THR A 873 5.76 -19.14 8.90
N ILE A 874 6.59 -20.09 9.36
CA ILE A 874 7.71 -20.65 8.62
C ILE A 874 7.27 -22.00 8.04
N GLY A 875 7.46 -22.26 6.75
CA GLY A 875 7.04 -23.55 6.19
C GLY A 875 7.00 -23.65 4.67
N ASP A 876 6.04 -24.44 4.18
CA ASP A 876 5.87 -24.75 2.76
C ASP A 876 5.52 -23.48 1.97
N PRO A 877 6.37 -23.04 1.02
CA PRO A 877 6.12 -21.83 0.25
C PRO A 877 4.88 -21.92 -0.67
N SER A 878 4.35 -23.11 -0.93
CA SER A 878 3.09 -23.31 -1.66
C SER A 878 1.83 -23.08 -0.82
N SER A 879 1.97 -22.89 0.49
CA SER A 879 0.87 -22.51 1.36
C SER A 879 0.74 -20.98 1.41
N VAL A 880 -0.47 -20.46 1.19
CA VAL A 880 -0.76 -19.02 1.34
C VAL A 880 -0.55 -18.51 2.78
N LYS A 881 -0.44 -19.41 3.77
CA LYS A 881 -0.17 -19.05 5.16
C LYS A 881 1.29 -18.75 5.45
N THR A 882 2.20 -19.22 4.59
CA THR A 882 3.64 -19.17 4.85
C THR A 882 4.17 -17.77 4.58
N ASP A 883 4.74 -17.15 5.60
CA ASP A 883 5.41 -15.85 5.51
C ASP A 883 6.89 -16.01 5.13
N VAL A 884 7.54 -17.05 5.65
CA VAL A 884 8.97 -17.29 5.48
C VAL A 884 9.21 -18.71 4.96
N GLY A 885 9.64 -18.79 3.71
CA GLY A 885 10.06 -20.04 3.05
C GLY A 885 11.50 -20.45 3.40
N PRO A 886 12.04 -21.46 2.68
CA PRO A 886 13.42 -21.90 2.83
C PRO A 886 14.42 -20.90 2.22
N VAL A 887 15.69 -21.04 2.61
CA VAL A 887 16.82 -20.50 1.84
C VAL A 887 17.17 -21.42 0.68
N ILE A 888 17.88 -20.92 -0.34
CA ILE A 888 18.00 -21.63 -1.62
C ILE A 888 18.73 -22.97 -1.57
N ASP A 889 19.77 -23.11 -0.74
CA ASP A 889 20.61 -24.30 -0.70
C ASP A 889 21.30 -24.54 0.66
N ALA A 890 21.87 -25.73 0.82
CA ALA A 890 22.57 -26.15 2.03
C ALA A 890 23.77 -25.24 2.39
N THR A 891 24.50 -24.75 1.37
CA THR A 891 25.65 -23.87 1.58
C THR A 891 25.22 -22.52 2.16
N SER A 892 24.12 -21.97 1.64
CA SER A 892 23.52 -20.73 2.14
C SER A 892 23.03 -20.91 3.58
N ALA A 893 22.32 -22.00 3.87
CA ALA A 893 21.86 -22.32 5.22
C ALA A 893 23.03 -22.44 6.22
N ALA A 894 24.09 -23.19 5.86
CA ALA A 894 25.25 -23.38 6.72
C ALA A 894 25.99 -22.06 7.01
N ASN A 895 26.20 -21.22 5.98
CA ASN A 895 26.87 -19.93 6.14
C ASN A 895 26.07 -18.96 7.00
N LEU A 896 24.75 -18.95 6.86
CA LEU A 896 23.87 -18.09 7.66
C LEU A 896 23.82 -18.54 9.11
N ASN A 897 23.71 -19.85 9.37
CA ASN A 897 23.75 -20.38 10.74
C ASN A 897 25.11 -20.11 11.42
N ALA A 898 26.22 -20.28 10.70
CA ALA A 898 27.55 -19.93 11.21
C ALA A 898 27.68 -18.44 11.57
N HIS A 899 27.08 -17.55 10.76
CA HIS A 899 27.01 -16.12 11.10
C HIS A 899 26.18 -15.86 12.34
N ILE A 900 25.00 -16.48 12.46
CA ILE A 900 24.14 -16.34 13.64
C ILE A 900 24.91 -16.77 14.90
N ASP A 901 25.61 -17.90 14.86
CA ASP A 901 26.40 -18.40 15.98
C ASP A 901 27.54 -17.46 16.36
N HIS A 902 28.21 -16.87 15.37
CA HIS A 902 29.27 -15.90 15.60
C HIS A 902 28.73 -14.58 16.19
N ILE A 903 27.72 -13.98 15.56
CA ILE A 903 27.26 -12.64 15.93
C ILE A 903 26.54 -12.64 17.29
N LYS A 904 25.96 -13.77 17.72
CA LYS A 904 25.45 -13.97 19.09
C LYS A 904 26.53 -13.89 20.18
N GLN A 905 27.80 -14.13 19.86
CA GLN A 905 28.89 -14.04 20.83
C GLN A 905 29.29 -12.58 21.11
N VAL A 906 29.01 -11.68 20.18
CA VAL A 906 29.44 -10.26 20.22
C VAL A 906 28.28 -9.26 20.19
N GLY A 907 27.04 -9.76 20.10
CA GLY A 907 25.80 -8.99 20.10
C GLY A 907 24.76 -9.58 21.04
N THR A 908 23.67 -8.85 21.26
CA THR A 908 22.58 -9.25 22.15
C THR A 908 21.42 -9.81 21.33
N LEU A 909 21.07 -11.08 21.52
CA LEU A 909 19.93 -11.68 20.84
C LEU A 909 18.63 -10.96 21.24
N ILE A 910 17.91 -10.42 20.26
CA ILE A 910 16.60 -9.79 20.46
C ILE A 910 15.52 -10.87 20.38
N LYS A 911 15.53 -11.65 19.29
CA LYS A 911 14.63 -12.78 19.05
C LYS A 911 15.23 -13.69 17.99
N GLN A 912 15.09 -14.99 18.18
CA GLN A 912 15.23 -15.99 17.13
C GLN A 912 13.99 -16.86 17.16
N MET A 913 13.39 -17.10 16.01
CA MET A 913 12.25 -17.98 15.87
C MET A 913 12.66 -19.45 15.99
N GLU A 914 11.74 -20.30 16.41
CA GLU A 914 11.94 -21.75 16.35
C GLU A 914 11.56 -22.26 14.96
N LEU A 915 12.33 -23.21 14.44
CA LEU A 915 11.95 -23.91 13.21
C LEU A 915 10.88 -24.96 13.55
N PRO A 916 9.69 -24.90 12.93
CA PRO A 916 8.63 -25.87 13.21
C PRO A 916 8.99 -27.25 12.62
N ALA A 917 8.28 -28.28 13.11
CA ALA A 917 8.36 -29.61 12.53
C ALA A 917 8.00 -29.59 11.03
N GLY A 918 8.66 -30.44 10.23
CA GLY A 918 8.51 -30.48 8.78
C GLY A 918 9.51 -29.62 8.01
N THR A 919 10.43 -28.93 8.70
CA THR A 919 11.52 -28.15 8.09
C THR A 919 12.83 -28.94 7.97
N GLU A 920 12.89 -30.16 8.52
CA GLU A 920 14.13 -30.95 8.67
C GLU A 920 14.69 -31.44 7.34
N ASN A 921 13.82 -31.63 6.34
CA ASN A 921 14.20 -32.11 5.01
C ASN A 921 14.53 -30.97 4.02
N GLY A 922 14.36 -29.72 4.44
CA GLY A 922 14.60 -28.53 3.65
C GLY A 922 15.80 -27.72 4.11
N TYR A 923 16.01 -26.57 3.47
CA TYR A 923 17.06 -25.62 3.83
C TYR A 923 16.43 -24.43 4.53
N PHE A 924 16.29 -24.49 5.85
CA PHE A 924 15.68 -23.40 6.63
C PHE A 924 16.69 -22.69 7.52
N VAL A 925 16.49 -21.38 7.65
CA VAL A 925 17.19 -20.52 8.62
C VAL A 925 16.14 -19.74 9.37
N ALA A 926 16.16 -19.82 10.70
CA ALA A 926 15.19 -19.14 11.53
C ALA A 926 15.33 -17.61 11.40
N PRO A 927 14.23 -16.86 11.19
CA PRO A 927 14.21 -15.41 11.35
C PRO A 927 14.84 -14.99 12.68
N THR A 928 15.87 -14.16 12.58
CA THR A 928 16.74 -13.80 13.71
C THR A 928 16.98 -12.30 13.74
N ALA A 929 16.76 -11.68 14.89
CA ALA A 929 17.07 -10.27 15.17
C ALA A 929 18.09 -10.17 16.31
N ILE A 930 19.19 -9.43 16.09
CA ILE A 930 20.31 -9.32 17.03
C ILE A 930 20.75 -7.86 17.13
N GLU A 931 20.90 -7.36 18.34
CA GLU A 931 21.42 -6.02 18.61
C GLU A 931 22.96 -6.04 18.60
N ILE A 932 23.57 -5.11 17.85
CA ILE A 932 25.02 -4.96 17.72
C ILE A 932 25.42 -3.51 18.04
N ALA A 933 26.69 -3.29 18.36
CA ALA A 933 27.20 -1.98 18.77
C ALA A 933 27.52 -1.05 17.58
N SER A 934 27.90 -1.62 16.43
CA SER A 934 28.18 -0.86 15.20
C SER A 934 28.07 -1.75 13.98
N ILE A 935 27.71 -1.14 12.84
CA ILE A 935 27.65 -1.82 11.54
C ILE A 935 28.99 -2.42 11.12
N LYS A 936 30.10 -1.90 11.67
CA LYS A 936 31.47 -2.38 11.43
C LYS A 936 31.74 -3.78 11.97
N GLN A 937 30.84 -4.34 12.79
CA GLN A 937 30.91 -5.74 13.20
C GLN A 937 30.52 -6.71 12.06
N LEU A 938 29.98 -6.20 10.94
CA LEU A 938 29.62 -6.98 9.77
C LEU A 938 30.72 -6.84 8.71
N ASP A 939 31.33 -7.96 8.32
CA ASP A 939 32.42 -8.01 7.33
C ASP A 939 31.90 -8.06 5.88
N LYS A 940 30.68 -8.55 5.69
CA LYS A 940 30.03 -8.70 4.39
C LYS A 940 28.50 -8.71 4.51
N GLU A 941 27.83 -8.84 3.38
CA GLU A 941 26.39 -9.12 3.32
C GLU A 941 26.09 -10.56 3.74
N HIS A 942 25.11 -10.73 4.64
CA HIS A 942 24.55 -12.02 4.99
C HIS A 942 23.16 -12.18 4.38
N PHE A 943 23.07 -12.97 3.32
CA PHE A 943 21.92 -13.04 2.43
C PHE A 943 20.81 -13.97 2.94
N GLY A 944 20.19 -13.62 4.06
CA GLY A 944 19.17 -14.44 4.71
C GLY A 944 18.33 -13.65 5.72
N PRO A 945 17.49 -14.33 6.52
CA PRO A 945 16.49 -13.70 7.38
C PRO A 945 17.11 -13.25 8.72
N ILE A 946 18.14 -12.40 8.64
CA ILE A 946 18.93 -11.92 9.78
C ILE A 946 18.91 -10.40 9.82
N LEU A 947 18.24 -9.85 10.83
CA LEU A 947 18.18 -8.41 11.12
C LEU A 947 19.20 -8.04 12.20
N HIS A 948 20.03 -7.06 11.92
CA HIS A 948 20.91 -6.44 12.92
C HIS A 948 20.29 -5.12 13.37
N VAL A 949 20.35 -4.81 14.67
CA VAL A 949 19.80 -3.57 15.23
C VAL A 949 20.89 -2.78 15.91
N ILE A 950 20.92 -1.47 15.69
CA ILE A 950 21.81 -0.52 16.34
C ILE A 950 20.95 0.61 16.91
N ARG A 951 21.14 0.94 18.19
CA ARG A 951 20.52 2.11 18.80
C ARG A 951 21.37 3.35 18.58
N TYR A 952 20.75 4.49 18.31
CA TYR A 952 21.46 5.77 18.21
C TYR A 952 20.72 6.88 18.97
N LYS A 953 21.44 7.91 19.44
CA LYS A 953 20.81 9.13 19.98
C LYS A 953 20.48 10.08 18.85
N ALA A 954 19.41 10.88 18.97
CA ALA A 954 19.07 11.89 17.95
C ALA A 954 20.26 12.77 17.53
N SER A 955 21.10 13.19 18.50
CA SER A 955 22.31 13.99 18.27
C SER A 955 23.43 13.27 17.48
N GLU A 956 23.34 11.95 17.30
CA GLU A 956 24.34 11.11 16.64
C GLU A 956 23.95 10.76 15.20
N LEU A 957 22.89 11.35 14.63
CA LEU A 957 22.46 10.99 13.28
C LEU A 957 23.57 11.15 12.23
N ASN A 958 24.38 12.21 12.29
CA ASN A 958 25.49 12.37 11.35
C ASN A 958 26.50 11.21 11.45
N LYS A 959 26.71 10.66 12.65
CA LYS A 959 27.54 9.46 12.84
C LYS A 959 26.88 8.22 12.21
N VAL A 960 25.56 8.08 12.30
CA VAL A 960 24.81 7.01 11.62
C VAL A 960 25.00 7.09 10.10
N ILE A 961 24.89 8.29 9.52
CA ILE A 961 25.13 8.55 8.09
C ILE A 961 26.55 8.12 7.71
N ASP A 962 27.55 8.55 8.47
CA ASP A 962 28.96 8.21 8.23
C ASP A 962 29.19 6.69 8.33
N GLU A 963 28.57 6.03 9.30
CA GLU A 963 28.66 4.57 9.45
C GLU A 963 28.06 3.83 8.25
N ILE A 964 26.86 4.21 7.79
CA ILE A 964 26.23 3.62 6.60
C ILE A 964 27.13 3.80 5.37
N ASN A 965 27.60 5.02 5.13
CA ASN A 965 28.47 5.34 4.00
C ASN A 965 29.82 4.60 4.06
N SER A 966 30.34 4.34 5.27
CA SER A 966 31.63 3.66 5.46
C SER A 966 31.63 2.19 5.04
N THR A 967 30.46 1.57 4.87
CA THR A 967 30.35 0.17 4.40
C THR A 967 30.85 0.01 2.95
N GLY A 968 30.86 1.09 2.17
CA GLY A 968 31.15 1.07 0.74
C GLY A 968 30.02 0.50 -0.12
N PHE A 969 28.97 -0.06 0.48
CA PHE A 969 27.73 -0.43 -0.19
C PHE A 969 26.80 0.78 -0.33
N GLY A 970 25.81 0.68 -1.20
CA GLY A 970 24.91 1.78 -1.51
C GLY A 970 23.71 1.35 -2.35
N LEU A 971 22.95 0.34 -1.91
CA LEU A 971 21.80 -0.19 -2.65
C LEU A 971 20.47 0.43 -2.17
N THR A 972 19.92 -0.01 -1.02
CA THR A 972 18.68 0.57 -0.46
C THR A 972 18.86 1.20 0.91
N LEU A 973 18.06 2.24 1.18
CA LEU A 973 17.88 2.86 2.49
C LEU A 973 16.39 3.05 2.79
N GLY A 974 15.93 2.54 3.92
CA GLY A 974 14.64 2.90 4.52
C GLY A 974 14.78 4.09 5.47
N ILE A 975 13.82 5.01 5.46
CA ILE A 975 13.72 6.11 6.42
C ILE A 975 12.29 6.15 6.95
N HIS A 976 12.12 6.04 8.26
CA HIS A 976 10.86 6.35 8.91
C HIS A 976 11.02 7.63 9.72
N SER A 977 10.27 8.65 9.31
CA SER A 977 10.17 9.95 9.97
C SER A 977 8.96 10.72 9.45
N ARG A 978 8.28 11.45 10.35
CA ARG A 978 7.27 12.46 10.03
C ARG A 978 7.87 13.85 9.80
N ASN A 979 9.15 14.03 10.09
CA ASN A 979 9.90 15.22 9.73
C ASN A 979 10.41 15.06 8.29
N GLU A 980 9.76 15.74 7.36
CA GLU A 980 9.98 15.53 5.93
C GLU A 980 11.30 16.14 5.48
N GLY A 981 11.60 17.38 5.89
CA GLY A 981 12.89 18.01 5.60
C GLY A 981 14.05 17.20 6.16
N HIS A 982 13.91 16.65 7.37
CA HIS A 982 14.91 15.78 7.97
C HIS A 982 15.10 14.46 7.20
N ALA A 983 14.02 13.82 6.78
CA ALA A 983 14.09 12.61 5.98
C ALA A 983 14.75 12.86 4.61
N LEU A 984 14.44 14.00 3.97
CA LEU A 984 15.04 14.41 2.70
C LEU A 984 16.52 14.78 2.85
N GLU A 985 16.90 15.45 3.94
CA GLU A 985 18.30 15.75 4.25
C GLU A 985 19.10 14.47 4.46
N LEU A 986 18.57 13.52 5.24
CA LEU A 986 19.16 12.21 5.43
C LEU A 986 19.32 11.47 4.09
N ALA A 987 18.25 11.44 3.28
CA ALA A 987 18.28 10.85 1.95
C ALA A 987 19.35 11.47 1.03
N GLY A 988 19.59 12.78 1.13
CA GLY A 988 20.59 13.49 0.35
C GLY A 988 22.04 13.28 0.80
N LYS A 989 22.26 12.87 2.06
CA LYS A 989 23.60 12.66 2.64
C LYS A 989 24.10 11.22 2.56
N VAL A 990 23.19 10.25 2.47
CA VAL A 990 23.55 8.83 2.37
C VAL A 990 23.79 8.43 0.92
N ASN A 991 24.92 7.77 0.66
CA ASN A 991 25.34 7.32 -0.66
C ASN A 991 24.66 6.00 -1.03
N VAL A 992 23.36 6.04 -1.35
CA VAL A 992 22.58 4.88 -1.80
C VAL A 992 21.88 5.12 -3.12
N GLY A 993 21.56 4.05 -3.84
CA GLY A 993 20.85 4.13 -5.12
C GLY A 993 19.35 4.31 -4.97
N ASN A 994 18.71 3.69 -3.98
CA ASN A 994 17.26 3.73 -3.78
C ASN A 994 16.93 4.10 -2.33
N VAL A 995 16.17 5.18 -2.12
CA VAL A 995 15.69 5.61 -0.80
C VAL A 995 14.18 5.43 -0.73
N TYR A 996 13.70 4.88 0.38
CA TYR A 996 12.29 4.62 0.66
C TYR A 996 11.90 5.31 1.96
N ILE A 997 10.95 6.25 1.90
CA ILE A 997 10.51 7.03 3.05
C ILE A 997 9.11 6.58 3.47
N ASN A 998 8.95 6.24 4.76
CA ASN A 998 7.69 5.83 5.39
C ASN A 998 6.98 4.63 4.72
N ARG A 999 7.79 3.67 4.27
CA ARG A 999 7.35 2.37 3.72
C ARG A 999 8.50 1.37 3.79
N ASN A 1000 8.21 0.10 3.53
CA ASN A 1000 9.23 -0.90 3.25
C ASN A 1000 10.18 -0.49 2.09
N GLN A 1001 11.37 -1.09 2.07
CA GLN A 1001 12.42 -0.82 1.09
C GLN A 1001 12.61 -1.93 0.04
N ILE A 1002 11.62 -2.82 -0.10
CA ILE A 1002 11.63 -3.93 -1.06
C ILE A 1002 10.57 -3.71 -2.16
N GLY A 1003 10.60 -4.53 -3.22
CA GLY A 1003 9.60 -4.49 -4.29
C GLY A 1003 9.68 -3.21 -5.14
N ALA A 1004 10.86 -2.87 -5.64
CA ALA A 1004 11.02 -1.76 -6.57
C ALA A 1004 10.25 -2.03 -7.87
N VAL A 1005 9.45 -1.06 -8.33
CA VAL A 1005 8.60 -1.23 -9.52
C VAL A 1005 9.29 -0.65 -10.76
N VAL A 1006 9.37 -1.44 -11.83
CA VAL A 1006 9.99 -1.08 -13.10
C VAL A 1006 9.37 0.21 -13.67
N GLY A 1007 10.22 1.18 -14.01
CA GLY A 1007 9.80 2.49 -14.52
C GLY A 1007 9.25 3.46 -13.46
N VAL A 1008 9.14 3.03 -12.20
CA VAL A 1008 8.65 3.88 -11.09
C VAL A 1008 9.77 4.13 -10.07
N GLN A 1009 10.42 3.06 -9.60
CA GLN A 1009 11.64 3.15 -8.79
C GLN A 1009 12.79 2.43 -9.51
N PRO A 1010 13.41 3.03 -10.55
CA PRO A 1010 14.59 2.47 -11.20
C PRO A 1010 15.59 1.94 -10.19
N PHE A 1011 15.89 0.64 -10.28
CA PHE A 1011 16.55 -0.10 -9.21
C PHE A 1011 18.01 -0.35 -9.54
N GLY A 1012 18.88 -0.11 -8.56
CA GLY A 1012 20.31 -0.34 -8.68
C GLY A 1012 21.11 0.56 -7.75
N GLY A 1013 22.29 0.10 -7.35
CA GLY A 1013 23.09 0.75 -6.32
C GLY A 1013 24.27 1.57 -6.85
N GLN A 1014 25.14 1.97 -5.93
CA GLN A 1014 26.46 2.54 -6.20
C GLN A 1014 27.54 1.92 -5.32
N GLY A 1015 28.81 2.23 -5.58
CA GLY A 1015 29.93 1.67 -4.84
C GLY A 1015 30.05 0.16 -5.00
N LEU A 1016 30.13 -0.57 -3.89
CA LEU A 1016 30.17 -2.04 -3.89
C LEU A 1016 28.85 -2.69 -4.30
N SER A 1017 27.76 -1.93 -4.39
CA SER A 1017 26.43 -2.44 -4.75
C SER A 1017 26.15 -2.48 -6.24
N GLY A 1018 26.90 -1.73 -7.05
CA GLY A 1018 26.79 -1.91 -8.50
C GLY A 1018 27.47 -0.82 -9.31
N THR A 1019 27.56 -1.08 -10.61
CA THR A 1019 28.10 -0.13 -11.60
C THR A 1019 27.03 0.82 -12.14
N GLY A 1020 25.76 0.43 -12.06
CA GLY A 1020 24.71 0.98 -12.89
C GLY A 1020 24.93 0.71 -14.39
N PRO A 1021 24.08 1.29 -15.27
CA PRO A 1021 22.89 2.08 -14.93
C PRO A 1021 21.78 1.25 -14.27
N LYS A 1022 20.80 1.91 -13.64
CA LYS A 1022 19.69 1.27 -12.92
C LYS A 1022 18.77 0.46 -13.86
N ALA A 1023 18.50 -0.78 -13.49
CA ALA A 1023 17.50 -1.62 -14.16
C ALA A 1023 16.10 -0.98 -14.04
N GLY A 1024 15.30 -1.10 -15.09
CA GLY A 1024 13.96 -0.53 -15.16
C GLY A 1024 13.96 1.00 -15.19
N GLY A 1025 15.11 1.60 -15.51
CA GLY A 1025 15.28 3.04 -15.62
C GLY A 1025 15.54 3.50 -17.06
N PRO A 1026 15.39 4.81 -17.31
CA PRO A 1026 15.52 5.39 -18.65
C PRO A 1026 16.95 5.32 -19.20
N HIS A 1027 17.96 5.18 -18.33
CA HIS A 1027 19.37 5.09 -18.71
C HIS A 1027 19.88 3.66 -18.91
N TYR A 1028 19.05 2.63 -18.71
CA TYR A 1028 19.54 1.25 -18.77
C TYR A 1028 20.01 0.85 -20.17
N LEU A 1029 19.17 1.12 -21.19
CA LEU A 1029 19.44 0.72 -22.57
C LEU A 1029 20.65 1.39 -23.19
N THR A 1030 21.06 2.57 -22.69
CA THR A 1030 22.23 3.31 -23.21
C THR A 1030 23.53 2.51 -23.04
N ARG A 1031 23.59 1.58 -22.08
CA ARG A 1031 24.78 0.76 -21.85
C ARG A 1031 24.87 -0.46 -22.80
N PHE A 1032 23.75 -0.82 -23.44
CA PHE A 1032 23.64 -1.94 -24.38
C PHE A 1032 23.85 -1.55 -25.85
N ILE A 1033 24.02 -0.27 -26.14
CA ILE A 1033 24.16 0.27 -27.50
C ILE A 1033 25.55 0.87 -27.75
N THR A 1034 25.91 1.02 -29.02
CA THR A 1034 27.00 1.87 -29.52
C THR A 1034 26.45 2.94 -30.45
N GLU A 1035 27.14 4.07 -30.49
CA GLU A 1035 26.81 5.23 -31.32
C GLU A 1035 27.49 5.15 -32.69
N LYS A 1036 26.82 5.68 -33.72
CA LYS A 1036 27.37 5.84 -35.06
C LYS A 1036 26.87 7.14 -35.69
N THR A 1037 27.77 8.06 -36.00
CA THR A 1037 27.42 9.29 -36.72
C THR A 1037 27.58 9.10 -38.22
N ARG A 1038 26.57 9.51 -38.99
CA ARG A 1038 26.63 9.66 -40.44
C ARG A 1038 26.60 11.15 -40.79
N THR A 1039 27.62 11.60 -41.50
CA THR A 1039 27.72 12.97 -42.03
C THR A 1039 27.63 12.91 -43.54
N ASN A 1040 26.65 13.60 -44.11
CA ASN A 1040 26.43 13.68 -45.54
C ASN A 1040 26.56 15.12 -46.02
N ASN A 1041 27.54 15.38 -46.89
CA ASN A 1041 27.68 16.65 -47.58
C ASN A 1041 26.65 16.73 -48.71
N ILE A 1042 25.51 17.37 -48.43
CA ILE A 1042 24.42 17.52 -49.40
C ILE A 1042 24.64 18.68 -50.38
N THR A 1043 25.69 19.50 -50.21
CA THR A 1043 26.04 20.51 -51.24
C THR A 1043 26.38 19.88 -52.58
N ALA A 1044 27.04 18.71 -52.56
CA ALA A 1044 27.48 17.99 -53.76
C ALA A 1044 26.33 17.44 -54.63
N ILE A 1045 25.10 17.40 -54.11
CA ILE A 1045 23.92 16.85 -54.81
C ILE A 1045 22.87 17.92 -55.17
N GLY A 1046 23.20 19.21 -55.05
CA GLY A 1046 22.31 20.31 -55.48
C GLY A 1046 22.16 21.48 -54.49
N GLY A 1047 22.89 21.50 -53.38
CA GLY A 1047 22.82 22.58 -52.39
C GLY A 1047 21.62 22.49 -51.44
N ASN A 1048 21.52 23.41 -50.49
CA ASN A 1048 20.38 23.51 -49.58
C ASN A 1048 19.25 24.30 -50.26
N ALA A 1049 18.36 23.61 -50.99
CA ALA A 1049 17.23 24.23 -51.68
C ALA A 1049 16.32 25.05 -50.74
N THR A 1050 16.29 24.73 -49.45
CA THR A 1050 15.51 25.46 -48.45
C THR A 1050 16.04 26.87 -48.22
N LEU A 1051 17.35 27.11 -48.40
CA LEU A 1051 17.93 28.46 -48.36
C LEU A 1051 17.44 29.34 -49.52
N LEU A 1052 17.17 28.75 -50.69
CA LEU A 1052 16.66 29.48 -51.86
C LEU A 1052 15.16 29.81 -51.72
N SER A 1053 14.45 29.15 -50.80
CA SER A 1053 13.02 29.37 -50.51
C SER A 1053 12.76 30.25 -49.29
N LEU A 1054 13.81 30.65 -48.55
CA LEU A 1054 13.72 31.72 -47.56
C LEU A 1054 13.62 33.03 -48.36
N GLY A 1055 12.41 33.48 -48.70
CA GLY A 1055 12.22 34.79 -49.31
C GLY A 1055 12.73 35.90 -48.39
N ASP A 1056 13.05 37.07 -48.95
CA ASP A 1056 13.50 38.27 -48.22
C ASP A 1056 12.38 38.93 -47.36
N SER A 1057 11.35 38.19 -46.93
CA SER A 1057 10.25 38.75 -46.15
C SER A 1057 10.64 38.87 -44.68
N ASP A 1058 10.81 40.11 -44.21
CA ASP A 1058 10.82 40.50 -42.80
C ASP A 1058 9.41 40.30 -42.21
N ASP A 1059 9.06 39.09 -41.78
CA ASP A 1059 7.91 38.81 -40.89
C ASP A 1059 8.35 38.06 -39.63
#